data_AF-A0A7R9TJG7-F1
#
_entry.id   AF-A0A7R9TJG7-F1
#
_cell.length_a   1.000
_cell.length_b   1.000
_cell.length_c   1.000
_cell.angle_alpha   90.00
_cell.angle_beta   90.00
_cell.angle_gamma   90.00
#
_symmetry.space_group_name_H-M   'P 1'
#
loop_
_entity.id
_entity.type
_entity.pdbx_description
1 polymer ?
#
loop_
_entity_poly.entity_id
_entity_poly.type
_entity_poly.pdbx_seq_one_letter_code
_entity_poly.pdbx_strand_id
1 'polypeptide(L)'
;AAAAAVPPGGSSASASAEGGGKYFSRDRLAKYALGAPRLALVALLALLLPALAPRLGGSGGALAAAGADELLPVSLGGYARSLRWVGHLYIGSVGAAVNVEAMSRAANVAGLAVAAVAVLADDLVMPHACAAYLAKTMAGDLVAGKLDTLEWRAVLAFVGALAAGVVALSGAKEVLAGYGRILAVLALSQAVCELGDARLEHLAFFRHRYSFELSSLLAMLALPGGITPRELAVVQVDLMTCFAYRAANALITAHKRGLFDFRALCGDDLVRGLLFAAFGALRGERVVSVRGAREAFAVLRASADKGDLLERNVASPAWQPVLSLESVDGPLHAALIADFHALVRDLPGLTPANVAAVARRNCEQLLARVKRGGENSRVVADDVARLSLATYVECIFGRAWEEAFEPLLTASWEWRREIAVRGRADARLKDAAVRVLVDDLLRSHAVLWARHGEGWRNPRRYSVLLQPVLLSPAINAGDIAVAIKRAGPHVSLEAAVRRAHPFPILERRVTEDVVLDGKVVVKAPAQVVIFASDLARAAEAAEAAQAGGGAGTAKGPWGGTGIGAGAEPYAWSIFGAGPRSCVGAHLALPLLRELRALYVACEAEVPGGGAFDPECGHRHSGRHNDANWTLAEMAYFATTVGRVLWRGGGFDADAALAAADEDGAHGERGDGAADTRGGEEAACPAA
;
A
#
# COMPACT_ATOMS: atom_id res chain seq x y z
N ALA A 1 -29.19 -30.95 -6.14
CA ALA A 1 -29.13 -32.21 -6.91
C ALA A 1 -27.98 -32.27 -7.94
N ALA A 2 -26.94 -31.42 -7.83
CA ALA A 2 -25.72 -31.52 -8.64
C ALA A 2 -24.46 -31.61 -7.74
N ALA A 3 -24.52 -32.46 -6.70
CA ALA A 3 -23.43 -32.63 -5.73
C ALA A 3 -23.28 -34.09 -5.25
N ALA A 4 -23.57 -35.07 -6.12
CA ALA A 4 -23.45 -36.49 -5.78
C ALA A 4 -22.84 -37.28 -6.94
N ALA A 5 -21.52 -37.19 -7.07
CA ALA A 5 -20.70 -38.20 -7.73
C ALA A 5 -19.23 -37.99 -7.30
N VAL A 6 -18.79 -38.73 -6.27
CA VAL A 6 -17.37 -38.94 -5.97
C VAL A 6 -17.16 -40.46 -5.94
N PRO A 7 -16.23 -41.01 -6.74
CA PRO A 7 -16.01 -42.45 -6.78
C PRO A 7 -15.24 -42.92 -5.53
N PRO A 8 -15.42 -44.18 -5.09
CA PRO A 8 -14.70 -44.71 -3.95
C PRO A 8 -13.34 -45.28 -4.38
N GLY A 9 -12.32 -45.00 -3.58
CA GLY A 9 -11.13 -45.84 -3.45
C GLY A 9 -9.95 -45.52 -4.38
N GLY A 10 -8.87 -45.02 -3.79
CA GLY A 10 -7.57 -44.89 -4.46
C GLY A 10 -6.46 -44.38 -3.55
N SER A 11 -5.83 -45.30 -2.82
CA SER A 11 -4.41 -45.30 -2.41
C SER A 11 -3.86 -44.17 -1.52
N SER A 12 -3.42 -44.60 -0.34
CA SER A 12 -2.47 -43.96 0.58
C SER A 12 -1.31 -43.21 -0.09
N ALA A 13 -1.23 -41.89 0.11
CA ALA A 13 -0.01 -41.11 -0.04
C ALA A 13 -0.01 -39.86 0.87
N SER A 14 1.03 -39.77 1.71
CA SER A 14 1.54 -38.60 2.45
C SER A 14 0.57 -37.76 3.31
N ALA A 15 0.34 -38.22 4.54
CA ALA A 15 -0.19 -37.45 5.66
C ALA A 15 0.90 -36.54 6.28
N SER A 16 1.30 -35.46 5.59
CA SER A 16 2.24 -34.46 6.13
C SER A 16 1.80 -32.99 5.99
N ALA A 17 0.51 -32.73 5.71
CA ALA A 17 -0.02 -31.37 5.56
C ALA A 17 -1.15 -30.99 6.56
N GLU A 18 -1.41 -31.78 7.60
CA GLU A 18 -2.40 -31.43 8.64
C GLU A 18 -1.81 -30.56 9.76
N GLY A 19 -1.09 -29.50 9.38
CA GLY A 19 -0.72 -28.40 10.29
C GLY A 19 -1.83 -27.35 10.45
N GLY A 20 -2.92 -27.46 9.69
CA GLY A 20 -4.10 -26.61 9.87
C GLY A 20 -4.83 -27.05 11.14
N GLY A 21 -4.72 -26.27 12.22
CA GLY A 21 -5.40 -26.55 13.48
C GLY A 21 -6.88 -26.93 13.29
N LYS A 22 -7.44 -27.69 14.25
CA LYS A 22 -8.82 -28.25 14.25
C LYS A 22 -9.93 -27.27 13.81
N TYR A 23 -9.65 -25.97 13.87
CA TYR A 23 -10.50 -24.89 13.41
C TYR A 23 -10.84 -24.95 11.91
N PHE A 24 -9.89 -25.28 11.02
CA PHE A 24 -10.09 -25.20 9.55
C PHE A 24 -10.63 -26.50 8.92
N SER A 25 -11.46 -27.25 9.64
CA SER A 25 -12.00 -28.54 9.18
C SER A 25 -13.02 -28.39 8.02
N ARG A 26 -13.21 -29.47 7.25
CA ARG A 26 -14.27 -29.53 6.20
C ARG A 26 -15.64 -29.30 6.81
N ASP A 27 -15.85 -29.81 8.02
CA ASP A 27 -17.10 -29.64 8.76
C ASP A 27 -17.35 -28.16 9.09
N ARG A 28 -16.33 -27.39 9.49
CA ARG A 28 -16.46 -25.95 9.72
C ARG A 28 -16.79 -25.18 8.44
N LEU A 29 -16.13 -25.51 7.33
CA LEU A 29 -16.45 -24.89 6.06
C LEU A 29 -17.90 -25.18 5.65
N ALA A 30 -18.33 -26.44 5.70
CA ALA A 30 -19.71 -26.82 5.43
C ALA A 30 -20.67 -26.12 6.42
N LYS A 31 -20.28 -25.99 7.70
CA LYS A 31 -21.04 -25.27 8.73
C LYS A 31 -21.33 -23.83 8.33
N TYR A 32 -20.32 -23.07 7.93
CA TYR A 32 -20.51 -21.67 7.56
C TYR A 32 -21.14 -21.51 6.17
N ALA A 33 -20.72 -22.30 5.18
CA ALA A 33 -21.20 -22.21 3.81
C ALA A 33 -22.69 -22.58 3.67
N LEU A 34 -23.17 -23.60 4.39
CA LEU A 34 -24.59 -23.99 4.37
C LEU A 34 -25.47 -23.07 5.22
N GLY A 35 -24.90 -22.47 6.27
CA GLY A 35 -25.62 -21.56 7.15
C GLY A 35 -25.79 -20.14 6.58
N ALA A 36 -24.91 -19.69 5.68
CA ALA A 36 -24.96 -18.33 5.13
C ALA A 36 -26.21 -18.07 4.25
N PRO A 37 -26.62 -18.95 3.32
CA PRO A 37 -27.82 -18.73 2.50
C PRO A 37 -29.11 -18.65 3.32
N ARG A 38 -29.25 -19.46 4.37
CA ARG A 38 -30.42 -19.41 5.25
C ARG A 38 -30.48 -18.11 6.04
N LEU A 39 -29.34 -17.69 6.60
CA LEU A 39 -29.27 -16.44 7.33
C LEU A 39 -29.51 -15.23 6.40
N ALA A 40 -29.04 -15.30 5.15
CA ALA A 40 -29.36 -14.30 4.13
C ALA A 40 -30.88 -14.21 3.87
N LEU A 41 -31.59 -15.35 3.82
CA LEU A 41 -33.04 -15.37 3.66
C LEU A 41 -33.77 -14.71 4.84
N VAL A 42 -33.34 -15.00 6.07
CA VAL A 42 -33.92 -14.37 7.29
C VAL A 42 -33.62 -12.88 7.34
N ALA A 43 -32.39 -12.46 7.00
CA ALA A 43 -32.00 -11.06 6.90
C ALA A 43 -32.80 -10.32 5.81
N LEU A 44 -33.00 -10.94 4.65
CA LEU A 44 -33.82 -10.39 3.57
C LEU A 44 -35.26 -10.22 4.03
N LEU A 45 -35.83 -11.20 4.74
CA LEU A 45 -37.17 -11.09 5.31
C LEU A 45 -37.26 -9.90 6.27
N ALA A 46 -36.27 -9.71 7.15
CA ALA A 46 -36.24 -8.58 8.08
C ALA A 46 -36.17 -7.22 7.35
N LEU A 47 -35.47 -7.13 6.22
CA LEU A 47 -35.38 -5.93 5.38
C LEU A 47 -36.63 -5.68 4.53
N LEU A 48 -37.40 -6.72 4.22
CA LEU A 48 -38.66 -6.65 3.48
C LEU A 48 -39.87 -6.41 4.39
N LEU A 49 -39.75 -6.75 5.68
CA LEU A 49 -40.84 -6.66 6.65
C LEU A 49 -41.50 -5.27 6.71
N PRO A 50 -40.77 -4.13 6.66
CA PRO A 50 -41.39 -2.80 6.65
C PRO A 50 -42.34 -2.59 5.46
N ALA A 51 -41.99 -3.14 4.29
CA ALA A 51 -42.81 -3.03 3.07
C ALA A 51 -43.99 -4.03 3.06
N LEU A 52 -43.84 -5.15 3.77
CA LEU A 52 -44.86 -6.20 3.86
C LEU A 52 -45.88 -5.94 4.98
N ALA A 53 -45.49 -5.25 6.06
CA ALA A 53 -46.33 -5.02 7.24
C ALA A 53 -47.70 -4.40 6.94
N PRO A 54 -47.86 -3.40 6.05
CA PRO A 54 -49.18 -2.85 5.71
C PRO A 54 -50.12 -3.87 5.06
N ARG A 55 -49.57 -4.90 4.41
CA ARG A 55 -50.33 -5.92 3.68
C ARG A 55 -50.73 -7.13 4.55
N LEU A 56 -50.11 -7.30 5.72
CA LEU A 56 -50.28 -8.48 6.57
C LEU A 56 -51.43 -8.37 7.60
N GLY A 57 -52.17 -7.25 7.64
CA GLY A 57 -53.50 -7.19 8.24
C GLY A 57 -53.63 -7.33 9.77
N GLY A 58 -52.56 -7.16 10.55
CA GLY A 58 -52.61 -7.14 12.02
C GLY A 58 -51.44 -6.34 12.61
N SER A 59 -51.69 -5.51 13.64
CA SER A 59 -50.75 -4.61 14.36
C SER A 59 -49.73 -3.79 13.54
N GLY A 60 -49.76 -3.87 12.21
CA GLY A 60 -48.80 -3.30 11.27
C GLY A 60 -48.92 -1.80 11.07
N GLY A 61 -49.91 -1.14 11.70
CA GLY A 61 -50.06 0.30 11.65
C GLY A 61 -48.84 1.06 12.20
N ALA A 62 -48.18 0.51 13.24
CA ALA A 62 -46.98 1.12 13.82
C ALA A 62 -45.74 1.02 12.91
N LEU A 63 -45.58 -0.11 12.20
CA LEU A 63 -44.49 -0.31 11.22
C LEU A 63 -44.75 0.48 9.93
N ALA A 64 -46.01 0.59 9.50
CA ALA A 64 -46.42 1.36 8.33
C ALA A 64 -46.23 2.87 8.53
N ALA A 65 -46.55 3.40 9.71
CA ALA A 65 -46.37 4.82 10.05
C ALA A 65 -44.89 5.19 10.17
N ALA A 66 -44.04 4.28 10.69
CA ALA A 66 -42.60 4.49 10.77
C ALA A 66 -41.89 4.46 9.42
N GLY A 67 -42.46 3.82 8.40
CA GLY A 67 -41.92 3.81 7.04
C GLY A 67 -41.85 5.19 6.36
N ALA A 68 -42.47 6.22 6.95
CA ALA A 68 -42.39 7.61 6.50
C ALA A 68 -41.21 8.39 7.13
N ASP A 69 -40.62 7.88 8.22
CA ASP A 69 -39.47 8.48 8.88
C ASP A 69 -38.19 7.81 8.35
N GLU A 70 -37.31 8.56 7.68
CA GLU A 70 -36.17 8.01 6.91
C GLU A 70 -35.15 7.22 7.74
N LEU A 71 -35.25 7.25 9.07
CA LEU A 71 -34.21 6.76 9.96
C LEU A 71 -34.40 5.28 10.37
N LEU A 72 -35.61 4.78 10.62
CA LEU A 72 -35.89 3.42 11.13
C LEU A 72 -37.35 2.95 10.90
N PRO A 73 -37.62 1.67 10.53
CA PRO A 73 -36.69 0.58 10.20
C PRO A 73 -36.24 0.66 8.74
N VAL A 74 -35.07 0.09 8.44
CA VAL A 74 -34.47 0.28 7.11
C VAL A 74 -35.10 -0.71 6.12
N SER A 75 -35.75 -0.20 5.07
CA SER A 75 -36.16 -1.03 3.93
C SER A 75 -34.94 -1.54 3.16
N LEU A 76 -35.06 -2.63 2.41
CA LEU A 76 -33.96 -3.14 1.58
C LEU A 76 -33.31 -2.05 0.70
N GLY A 77 -34.13 -1.23 0.03
CA GLY A 77 -33.66 -0.14 -0.83
C GLY A 77 -33.05 1.05 -0.05
N GLY A 78 -33.56 1.33 1.16
CA GLY A 78 -32.94 2.29 2.08
C GLY A 78 -31.58 1.78 2.59
N TYR A 79 -31.50 0.49 2.90
CA TYR A 79 -30.34 -0.16 3.48
C TYR A 79 -29.19 -0.24 2.49
N ALA A 80 -29.48 -0.54 1.22
CA ALA A 80 -28.48 -0.54 0.17
C ALA A 80 -27.88 0.87 -0.06
N ARG A 81 -28.71 1.93 -0.03
CA ARG A 81 -28.29 3.31 -0.26
C ARG A 81 -27.56 3.95 0.91
N SER A 82 -27.88 3.55 2.14
CA SER A 82 -27.33 4.17 3.35
C SER A 82 -25.88 3.81 3.63
N LEU A 83 -25.27 2.88 2.88
CA LEU A 83 -23.93 2.32 3.10
C LEU A 83 -23.70 1.69 4.48
N ARG A 84 -24.73 1.60 5.33
CA ARG A 84 -24.66 0.97 6.66
C ARG A 84 -24.24 -0.49 6.59
N TRP A 85 -24.56 -1.15 5.47
CA TRP A 85 -24.09 -2.50 5.18
C TRP A 85 -22.56 -2.64 5.15
N VAL A 86 -21.81 -1.56 4.87
CA VAL A 86 -20.35 -1.56 4.94
C VAL A 86 -19.90 -1.72 6.39
N GLY A 87 -20.50 -0.96 7.31
CA GLY A 87 -20.25 -1.07 8.75
C GLY A 87 -20.57 -2.47 9.27
N HIS A 88 -21.77 -2.99 8.98
CA HIS A 88 -22.16 -4.35 9.40
C HIS A 88 -21.27 -5.45 8.80
N LEU A 89 -20.93 -5.32 7.50
CA LEU A 89 -20.02 -6.24 6.82
C LEU A 89 -18.65 -6.22 7.50
N TYR A 90 -18.15 -5.03 7.82
CA TYR A 90 -16.87 -4.84 8.48
C TYR A 90 -16.85 -5.44 9.89
N ILE A 91 -17.82 -5.10 10.74
CA ILE A 91 -17.95 -5.62 12.10
C ILE A 91 -17.99 -7.16 12.08
N GLY A 92 -18.84 -7.75 11.24
CA GLY A 92 -18.96 -9.20 11.11
C GLY A 92 -17.67 -9.85 10.60
N SER A 93 -17.02 -9.25 9.60
CA SER A 93 -15.78 -9.78 9.01
C SER A 93 -14.59 -9.70 9.95
N VAL A 94 -14.44 -8.62 10.71
CA VAL A 94 -13.40 -8.49 11.74
C VAL A 94 -13.62 -9.53 12.84
N GLY A 95 -14.86 -9.71 13.30
CA GLY A 95 -15.19 -10.77 14.26
C GLY A 95 -14.77 -12.15 13.75
N ALA A 96 -14.96 -12.44 12.47
CA ALA A 96 -14.52 -13.69 11.85
C ALA A 96 -13.00 -13.80 11.81
N ALA A 97 -12.30 -12.76 11.35
CA ALA A 97 -10.85 -12.75 11.24
C ALA A 97 -10.15 -12.90 12.60
N VAL A 98 -10.68 -12.27 13.65
CA VAL A 98 -10.19 -12.41 15.03
C VAL A 98 -10.44 -13.83 15.54
N ASN A 99 -11.65 -14.37 15.33
CA ASN A 99 -12.01 -15.70 15.85
C ASN A 99 -11.21 -16.85 15.22
N VAL A 100 -10.71 -16.67 14.00
CA VAL A 100 -9.87 -17.67 13.32
C VAL A 100 -8.37 -17.38 13.46
N GLU A 101 -7.99 -16.34 14.21
CA GLU A 101 -6.61 -15.85 14.34
C GLU A 101 -5.94 -15.60 12.97
N ALA A 102 -6.71 -15.13 11.98
CA ALA A 102 -6.21 -14.92 10.61
C ALA A 102 -5.22 -13.76 10.51
N MET A 103 -5.24 -12.84 11.48
CA MET A 103 -4.41 -11.63 11.49
C MET A 103 -3.53 -11.59 12.73
N SER A 104 -2.44 -10.82 12.66
CA SER A 104 -1.59 -10.55 13.83
C SER A 104 -2.38 -9.86 14.94
N ARG A 105 -1.91 -9.97 16.19
CA ARG A 105 -2.55 -9.33 17.35
C ARG A 105 -2.80 -7.84 17.15
N ALA A 106 -1.83 -7.12 16.57
CA ALA A 106 -1.97 -5.69 16.31
C ALA A 106 -2.95 -5.39 15.18
N ALA A 107 -2.98 -6.20 14.11
CA ALA A 107 -3.97 -6.06 13.06
C ALA A 107 -5.40 -6.34 13.57
N ASN A 108 -5.55 -7.31 14.48
CA ASN A 108 -6.81 -7.55 15.20
C ASN A 108 -7.24 -6.32 16.00
N VAL A 109 -6.35 -5.74 16.80
CA VAL A 109 -6.64 -4.53 17.60
C VAL A 109 -6.99 -3.34 16.70
N ALA A 110 -6.24 -3.10 15.63
CA ALA A 110 -6.49 -2.01 14.70
C ALA A 110 -7.83 -2.19 13.96
N GLY A 111 -8.11 -3.40 13.47
CA GLY A 111 -9.38 -3.71 12.82
C GLY A 111 -10.58 -3.50 13.75
N LEU A 112 -10.43 -3.87 15.03
CA LEU A 112 -11.47 -3.65 16.02
C LEU A 112 -11.67 -2.18 16.38
N ALA A 113 -10.61 -1.37 16.40
CA ALA A 113 -10.72 0.07 16.58
C ALA A 113 -11.50 0.72 15.42
N VAL A 114 -11.26 0.31 14.18
CA VAL A 114 -12.03 0.77 13.02
C VAL A 114 -13.49 0.31 13.10
N ALA A 115 -13.74 -0.92 13.58
CA ALA A 115 -15.10 -1.44 13.74
C ALA A 115 -15.86 -0.62 14.79
N ALA A 116 -15.19 -0.26 15.88
CA ALA A 116 -15.74 0.63 16.91
C ALA A 116 -16.08 2.02 16.36
N VAL A 117 -15.23 2.61 15.51
CA VAL A 117 -15.54 3.89 14.84
C VAL A 117 -16.73 3.73 13.88
N ALA A 118 -16.80 2.65 13.12
CA ALA A 118 -17.93 2.38 12.23
C ALA A 118 -19.24 2.22 13.00
N VAL A 119 -19.20 1.56 14.17
CA VAL A 119 -20.33 1.45 15.11
C VAL A 119 -20.77 2.82 15.61
N LEU A 120 -19.84 3.68 16.04
CA LEU A 120 -20.16 5.03 16.50
C LEU A 120 -20.80 5.85 15.38
N ALA A 121 -20.22 5.80 14.19
CA ALA A 121 -20.74 6.51 13.04
C ALA A 121 -22.16 6.01 12.67
N ASP A 122 -22.41 4.70 12.76
CA ASP A 122 -23.74 4.14 12.50
C ASP A 122 -24.74 4.51 13.60
N ASP A 123 -24.36 4.45 14.87
CA ASP A 123 -25.23 4.79 16.01
C ASP A 123 -25.56 6.29 16.10
N LEU A 124 -24.73 7.16 15.50
CA LEU A 124 -25.07 8.59 15.29
C LEU A 124 -26.26 8.76 14.32
N VAL A 125 -26.52 7.77 13.46
CA VAL A 125 -27.57 7.80 12.45
C VAL A 125 -28.74 6.88 12.82
N MET A 126 -28.48 5.71 13.42
CA MET A 126 -29.48 4.80 13.98
C MET A 126 -29.33 4.79 15.49
N PRO A 127 -30.17 5.51 16.26
CA PRO A 127 -29.96 5.64 17.69
C PRO A 127 -29.79 4.26 18.35
N HIS A 128 -28.55 3.94 18.73
CA HIS A 128 -28.16 2.87 19.66
C HIS A 128 -28.42 1.43 19.20
N ALA A 129 -28.73 1.19 17.93
CA ALA A 129 -29.01 -0.16 17.42
C ALA A 129 -27.75 -1.04 17.39
N CYS A 130 -26.60 -0.47 17.00
CA CYS A 130 -25.32 -1.18 17.04
C CYS A 130 -24.82 -1.37 18.48
N ALA A 131 -24.96 -0.36 19.34
CA ALA A 131 -24.66 -0.50 20.77
C ALA A 131 -25.48 -1.63 21.42
N ALA A 132 -26.79 -1.71 21.13
CA ALA A 132 -27.65 -2.78 21.61
C ALA A 132 -27.20 -4.17 21.11
N TYR A 133 -26.85 -4.30 19.83
CA TYR A 133 -26.27 -5.51 19.26
C TYR A 133 -24.98 -5.93 19.95
N LEU A 134 -24.04 -4.99 20.15
CA LEU A 134 -22.76 -5.27 20.79
C LEU A 134 -22.95 -5.72 22.23
N ALA A 135 -23.79 -5.02 23.01
CA ALA A 135 -24.09 -5.38 24.38
C ALA A 135 -24.60 -6.83 24.49
N LYS A 136 -25.49 -7.24 23.58
CA LYS A 136 -25.98 -8.63 23.48
C LYS A 136 -24.85 -9.62 23.18
N THR A 137 -24.04 -9.37 22.16
CA THR A 137 -22.94 -10.27 21.76
C THR A 137 -21.96 -10.47 22.92
N MET A 138 -21.57 -9.37 23.58
CA MET A 138 -20.65 -9.38 24.71
C MET A 138 -21.17 -10.15 25.92
N ALA A 139 -22.44 -9.92 26.28
CA ALA A 139 -23.06 -10.60 27.40
C ALA A 139 -23.11 -12.12 27.18
N GLY A 140 -23.44 -12.57 25.96
CA GLY A 140 -23.48 -13.99 25.64
C GLY A 140 -22.10 -14.65 25.60
N ASP A 141 -21.10 -13.97 25.02
CA ASP A 141 -19.73 -14.49 24.98
C ASP A 141 -19.11 -14.60 26.39
N LEU A 142 -19.44 -13.65 27.27
CA LEU A 142 -19.09 -13.69 28.69
C LEU A 142 -19.72 -14.88 29.40
N VAL A 143 -21.03 -15.09 29.22
CA VAL A 143 -21.75 -16.23 29.83
C VAL A 143 -21.21 -17.57 29.34
N ALA A 144 -20.79 -17.65 28.09
CA ALA A 144 -20.27 -18.88 27.51
C ALA A 144 -18.81 -19.18 27.88
N GLY A 145 -18.13 -18.28 28.59
CA GLY A 145 -16.72 -18.44 28.95
C GLY A 145 -15.79 -18.43 27.73
N LYS A 146 -16.15 -17.72 26.65
CA LYS A 146 -15.29 -17.59 25.46
C LYS A 146 -14.21 -16.50 25.59
N LEU A 147 -14.15 -15.83 26.75
CA LEU A 147 -13.34 -14.64 27.00
C LEU A 147 -12.02 -14.92 27.72
N ASP A 148 -11.46 -16.09 27.45
CA ASP A 148 -10.32 -16.59 28.21
C ASP A 148 -8.98 -16.02 27.72
N THR A 149 -8.97 -15.40 26.53
CA THR A 149 -7.78 -14.77 25.95
C THR A 149 -7.65 -13.30 26.35
N LEU A 150 -6.41 -12.84 26.53
CA LEU A 150 -6.10 -11.43 26.80
C LEU A 150 -6.55 -10.52 25.65
N GLU A 151 -6.52 -11.00 24.40
CA GLU A 151 -7.07 -10.29 23.25
C GLU A 151 -8.55 -10.00 23.46
N TRP A 152 -9.38 -11.03 23.66
CA TRP A 152 -10.82 -10.84 23.82
C TRP A 152 -11.16 -9.93 25.01
N ARG A 153 -10.44 -10.02 26.12
CA ARG A 153 -10.65 -9.12 27.27
C ARG A 153 -10.35 -7.65 26.95
N ALA A 154 -9.28 -7.37 26.22
CA ALA A 154 -8.94 -6.00 25.81
C ALA A 154 -9.96 -5.43 24.82
N VAL A 155 -10.40 -6.26 23.87
CA VAL A 155 -11.45 -5.92 22.90
C VAL A 155 -12.75 -5.58 23.60
N LEU A 156 -13.15 -6.40 24.57
CA LEU A 156 -14.36 -6.19 25.34
C LEU A 156 -14.29 -4.96 26.23
N ALA A 157 -13.15 -4.71 26.88
CA ALA A 157 -12.98 -3.51 27.68
C ALA A 157 -13.14 -2.25 26.81
N PHE A 158 -12.55 -2.24 25.61
CA PHE A 158 -12.63 -1.11 24.68
C PHE A 158 -14.04 -0.91 24.12
N VAL A 159 -14.65 -1.97 23.56
CA VAL A 159 -16.00 -1.90 22.96
C VAL A 159 -17.07 -1.63 24.04
N GLY A 160 -16.88 -2.16 25.25
CA GLY A 160 -17.80 -2.00 26.37
C GLY A 160 -17.70 -0.59 26.95
N ALA A 161 -16.49 -0.04 27.09
CA ALA A 161 -16.29 1.36 27.45
C ALA A 161 -16.89 2.30 26.39
N LEU A 162 -16.79 1.94 25.11
CA LEU A 162 -17.38 2.72 24.03
C LEU A 162 -18.91 2.71 24.08
N ALA A 163 -19.53 1.53 24.18
CA ALA A 163 -20.97 1.40 24.31
C ALA A 163 -21.49 2.12 25.56
N ALA A 164 -20.80 1.97 26.70
CA ALA A 164 -21.11 2.69 27.93
C ALA A 164 -20.97 4.21 27.77
N GLY A 165 -19.94 4.68 27.04
CA GLY A 165 -19.73 6.09 26.73
C GLY A 165 -20.86 6.67 25.86
N VAL A 166 -21.26 5.97 24.79
CA VAL A 166 -22.41 6.35 23.95
C VAL A 166 -23.67 6.45 24.80
N VAL A 167 -23.96 5.40 25.57
CA VAL A 167 -25.13 5.31 26.45
C VAL A 167 -25.13 6.42 27.52
N ALA A 168 -23.98 6.74 28.11
CA ALA A 168 -23.82 7.81 29.09
C ALA A 168 -24.05 9.20 28.47
N LEU A 169 -23.52 9.44 27.26
CA LEU A 169 -23.70 10.70 26.53
C LEU A 169 -25.14 10.92 26.06
N SER A 170 -25.90 9.85 25.81
CA SER A 170 -27.27 9.93 25.27
C SER A 170 -28.40 9.82 26.30
N GLY A 171 -28.11 9.75 27.61
CA GLY A 171 -29.16 9.58 28.63
C GLY A 171 -29.66 8.13 28.72
N ALA A 172 -28.82 7.24 29.26
CA ALA A 172 -28.95 5.78 29.28
C ALA A 172 -30.33 5.17 29.57
N LYS A 173 -31.13 5.82 30.42
CA LYS A 173 -32.33 5.22 31.01
C LYS A 173 -33.52 5.19 30.03
N GLU A 174 -33.67 6.23 29.23
CA GLU A 174 -34.77 6.36 28.26
C GLU A 174 -34.48 5.56 26.98
N VAL A 175 -33.19 5.51 26.59
CA VAL A 175 -32.71 4.75 25.43
C VAL A 175 -32.93 3.25 25.64
N LEU A 176 -32.44 2.67 26.74
CA LEU A 176 -32.56 1.24 27.00
C LEU A 176 -34.00 0.80 27.27
N ALA A 177 -34.86 1.69 27.78
CA ALA A 177 -36.29 1.40 27.97
C ALA A 177 -36.98 1.05 26.64
N GLY A 178 -36.56 1.66 25.52
CA GLY A 178 -37.06 1.36 24.19
C GLY A 178 -36.64 0.01 23.61
N TYR A 179 -35.59 -0.62 24.17
CA TYR A 179 -35.03 -1.89 23.70
C TYR A 179 -35.15 -3.03 24.71
N GLY A 180 -35.68 -2.79 25.91
CA GLY A 180 -35.66 -3.77 27.00
C GLY A 180 -36.23 -5.14 26.65
N ARG A 181 -37.35 -5.17 25.89
CA ARG A 181 -37.97 -6.43 25.46
C ARG A 181 -37.09 -7.20 24.48
N ILE A 182 -36.60 -6.54 23.42
CA ILE A 182 -35.78 -7.18 22.39
C ILE A 182 -34.41 -7.60 22.93
N LEU A 183 -33.81 -6.80 23.81
CA LEU A 183 -32.53 -7.13 24.45
C LEU A 183 -32.62 -8.42 25.27
N ALA A 184 -33.71 -8.64 26.01
CA ALA A 184 -33.92 -9.89 26.74
C ALA A 184 -34.00 -11.10 25.78
N VAL A 185 -34.74 -10.96 24.68
CA VAL A 185 -34.87 -12.03 23.66
C VAL A 185 -33.55 -12.32 22.98
N LEU A 186 -32.81 -11.28 22.56
CA LEU A 186 -31.52 -11.44 21.89
C LEU A 186 -30.44 -11.96 22.84
N ALA A 187 -30.44 -11.53 24.11
CA ALA A 187 -29.53 -12.04 25.13
C ALA A 187 -29.77 -13.53 25.40
N LEU A 188 -31.04 -13.95 25.53
CA LEU A 188 -31.39 -15.36 25.65
C LEU A 188 -30.98 -16.15 24.40
N SER A 189 -31.26 -15.61 23.21
CA SER A 189 -30.85 -16.24 21.95
C SER A 189 -29.34 -16.43 21.88
N GLN A 190 -28.56 -15.40 22.25
CA GLN A 190 -27.10 -15.47 22.28
C GLN A 190 -26.61 -16.50 23.30
N ALA A 191 -27.16 -16.49 24.51
CA ALA A 191 -26.78 -17.46 25.55
C ALA A 191 -27.05 -18.90 25.08
N VAL A 192 -28.21 -19.16 24.46
CA VAL A 192 -28.56 -20.46 23.86
C VAL A 192 -27.58 -20.83 22.73
N CYS A 193 -27.19 -19.87 21.89
CA CYS A 193 -26.23 -20.12 20.81
C CYS A 193 -24.84 -20.43 21.34
N GLU A 194 -24.33 -19.64 22.26
CA GLU A 194 -22.95 -19.75 22.72
C GLU A 194 -22.77 -20.92 23.71
N LEU A 195 -23.74 -21.18 24.59
CA LEU A 195 -23.79 -22.39 25.42
C LEU A 195 -24.01 -23.64 24.56
N GLY A 196 -24.81 -23.50 23.50
CA GLY A 196 -25.00 -24.51 22.47
C GLY A 196 -23.68 -24.91 21.81
N ASP A 197 -22.96 -23.93 21.28
CA ASP A 197 -21.64 -24.09 20.66
C ASP A 197 -20.61 -24.67 21.66
N ALA A 198 -20.65 -24.27 22.93
CA ALA A 198 -19.67 -24.69 23.92
C ALA A 198 -19.93 -26.09 24.50
N ARG A 199 -21.20 -26.48 24.72
CA ARG A 199 -21.55 -27.66 25.53
C ARG A 199 -22.53 -28.63 24.87
N LEU A 200 -23.33 -28.17 23.91
CA LEU A 200 -24.45 -28.93 23.36
C LEU A 200 -24.33 -29.17 21.85
N GLU A 201 -23.15 -29.01 21.26
CA GLU A 201 -22.86 -29.26 19.84
C GLU A 201 -23.20 -30.69 19.36
N HIS A 202 -23.52 -31.63 20.25
CA HIS A 202 -23.99 -32.97 19.87
C HIS A 202 -25.48 -32.97 19.49
N LEU A 203 -26.26 -31.99 19.94
CA LEU A 203 -27.69 -31.87 19.64
C LEU A 203 -27.90 -31.03 18.36
N ALA A 204 -28.69 -31.56 17.43
CA ALA A 204 -28.91 -30.93 16.11
C ALA A 204 -29.46 -29.49 16.18
N PHE A 205 -30.27 -29.17 17.20
CA PHE A 205 -30.82 -27.83 17.42
C PHE A 205 -29.73 -26.79 17.76
N PHE A 206 -28.74 -27.21 18.55
CA PHE A 206 -27.62 -26.38 18.99
C PHE A 206 -26.45 -26.43 18.01
N ARG A 207 -26.34 -27.49 17.19
CA ARG A 207 -25.47 -27.53 16.02
C ARG A 207 -25.87 -26.40 15.07
N HIS A 208 -24.93 -25.57 14.63
CA HIS A 208 -25.15 -24.55 13.59
C HIS A 208 -26.06 -23.36 13.93
N ARG A 209 -26.20 -22.98 15.21
CA ARG A 209 -26.93 -21.74 15.57
C ARG A 209 -28.30 -21.64 14.86
N TYR A 210 -29.00 -22.77 14.63
CA TYR A 210 -30.39 -22.78 14.13
C TYR A 210 -31.28 -22.06 15.12
N SER A 211 -30.96 -22.22 16.40
CA SER A 211 -31.50 -21.42 17.49
C SER A 211 -31.44 -19.92 17.20
N PHE A 212 -30.36 -19.39 16.61
CA PHE A 212 -30.26 -17.97 16.25
C PHE A 212 -31.26 -17.54 15.18
N GLU A 213 -31.29 -18.28 14.06
CA GLU A 213 -32.20 -18.01 12.94
C GLU A 213 -33.67 -18.10 13.38
N LEU A 214 -34.00 -19.15 14.13
CA LEU A 214 -35.34 -19.36 14.68
C LEU A 214 -35.70 -18.30 15.73
N SER A 215 -34.81 -17.99 16.67
CA SER A 215 -35.05 -16.94 17.67
C SER A 215 -35.25 -15.58 17.02
N SER A 216 -34.49 -15.26 15.96
CA SER A 216 -34.66 -14.01 15.22
C SER A 216 -36.01 -13.96 14.50
N LEU A 217 -36.42 -15.06 13.87
CA LEU A 217 -37.75 -15.19 13.26
C LEU A 217 -38.87 -15.06 14.30
N LEU A 218 -38.73 -15.72 15.46
CA LEU A 218 -39.69 -15.62 16.56
C LEU A 218 -39.72 -14.21 17.16
N ALA A 219 -38.58 -13.52 17.26
CA ALA A 219 -38.54 -12.13 17.68
C ALA A 219 -39.32 -11.23 16.70
N MET A 220 -39.18 -11.46 15.39
CA MET A 220 -39.91 -10.69 14.38
C MET A 220 -41.42 -10.98 14.37
N LEU A 221 -41.83 -12.23 14.62
CA LEU A 221 -43.21 -12.69 14.37
C LEU A 221 -44.06 -12.88 15.63
N ALA A 222 -43.44 -13.14 16.79
CA ALA A 222 -44.12 -13.61 17.99
C ALA A 222 -43.89 -12.73 19.23
N LEU A 223 -43.26 -11.55 19.08
CA LEU A 223 -43.18 -10.59 20.18
C LEU A 223 -44.60 -10.12 20.58
N PRO A 224 -44.96 -10.13 21.88
CA PRO A 224 -46.25 -9.63 22.33
C PRO A 224 -46.49 -8.19 21.88
N GLY A 225 -47.61 -7.93 21.19
CA GLY A 225 -47.89 -6.61 20.61
C GLY A 225 -47.15 -6.29 19.30
N GLY A 226 -46.42 -7.25 18.74
CA GLY A 226 -45.61 -7.09 17.53
C GLY A 226 -44.23 -6.49 17.79
N ILE A 227 -43.36 -6.60 16.79
CA ILE A 227 -42.04 -5.96 16.78
C ILE A 227 -42.19 -4.48 16.44
N THR A 228 -41.62 -3.60 17.27
CA THR A 228 -41.60 -2.17 17.00
C THR A 228 -40.53 -1.82 15.94
N PRO A 229 -40.63 -0.66 15.28
CA PRO A 229 -39.60 -0.13 14.37
C PRO A 229 -38.17 -0.16 14.94
N ARG A 230 -38.01 0.26 16.20
CA ARG A 230 -36.71 0.30 16.89
C ARG A 230 -36.17 -1.11 17.16
N GLU A 231 -37.03 -2.02 17.62
CA GLU A 231 -36.64 -3.41 17.85
C GLU A 231 -36.28 -4.12 16.55
N LEU A 232 -37.02 -3.87 15.47
CA LEU A 232 -36.73 -4.42 14.14
C LEU A 232 -35.37 -3.95 13.62
N ALA A 233 -34.99 -2.68 13.87
CA ALA A 233 -33.68 -2.16 13.51
C ALA A 233 -32.53 -2.95 14.16
N VAL A 234 -32.64 -3.27 15.45
CA VAL A 234 -31.64 -4.09 16.15
C VAL A 234 -31.56 -5.49 15.56
N VAL A 235 -32.71 -6.09 15.24
CA VAL A 235 -32.75 -7.40 14.57
C VAL A 235 -32.11 -7.35 13.18
N GLN A 236 -32.32 -6.28 12.41
CA GLN A 236 -31.68 -6.08 11.11
C GLN A 236 -30.15 -5.98 11.25
N VAL A 237 -29.64 -5.19 12.20
CA VAL A 237 -28.20 -5.07 12.50
C VAL A 237 -27.61 -6.44 12.88
N ASP A 238 -28.26 -7.17 13.79
CA ASP A 238 -27.80 -8.46 14.29
C ASP A 238 -27.75 -9.51 13.17
N LEU A 239 -28.81 -9.61 12.36
CA LEU A 239 -28.88 -10.54 11.23
C LEU A 239 -27.83 -10.24 10.16
N MET A 240 -27.64 -8.97 9.81
CA MET A 240 -26.66 -8.56 8.80
C MET A 240 -25.22 -8.77 9.26
N THR A 241 -24.93 -8.44 10.53
CA THR A 241 -23.59 -8.64 11.10
C THR A 241 -23.28 -10.13 11.26
N CYS A 242 -24.25 -10.94 11.70
CA CYS A 242 -24.09 -12.40 11.75
C CYS A 242 -23.93 -13.02 10.36
N PHE A 243 -24.63 -12.51 9.35
CA PHE A 243 -24.47 -12.95 7.95
C PHE A 243 -23.05 -12.68 7.47
N ALA A 244 -22.57 -11.44 7.65
CA ALA A 244 -21.21 -11.04 7.30
C ALA A 244 -20.17 -11.91 8.00
N TYR A 245 -20.34 -12.17 9.30
CA TYR A 245 -19.47 -13.05 10.08
C TYR A 245 -19.41 -14.47 9.52
N ARG A 246 -20.56 -15.07 9.15
CA ARG A 246 -20.59 -16.42 8.57
C ARG A 246 -19.98 -16.46 7.18
N ALA A 247 -20.31 -15.48 6.34
CA ALA A 247 -19.74 -15.37 5.00
C ALA A 247 -18.21 -15.22 5.06
N ALA A 248 -17.70 -14.32 5.92
CA ALA A 248 -16.27 -14.12 6.13
C ALA A 248 -15.58 -15.39 6.65
N ASN A 249 -16.15 -16.08 7.65
CA ASN A 249 -15.59 -17.35 8.13
C ASN A 249 -15.54 -18.43 7.04
N ALA A 250 -16.60 -18.55 6.22
CA ALA A 250 -16.63 -19.49 5.10
C ALA A 250 -15.52 -19.15 4.08
N LEU A 251 -15.38 -17.86 3.73
CA LEU A 251 -14.37 -17.39 2.78
C LEU A 251 -12.95 -17.61 3.31
N ILE A 252 -12.67 -17.25 4.56
CA ILE A 252 -11.34 -17.43 5.18
C ILE A 252 -11.00 -18.92 5.26
N THR A 253 -11.96 -19.76 5.67
CA THR A 253 -11.74 -21.21 5.77
C THR A 253 -11.50 -21.82 4.39
N ALA A 254 -12.27 -21.42 3.37
CA ALA A 254 -12.07 -21.89 2.01
C ALA A 254 -10.71 -21.45 1.44
N HIS A 255 -10.28 -20.21 1.72
CA HIS A 255 -8.97 -19.71 1.33
C HIS A 255 -7.82 -20.48 2.00
N LYS A 256 -7.87 -20.66 3.32
CA LYS A 256 -6.85 -21.42 4.08
C LYS A 256 -6.74 -22.88 3.66
N ARG A 257 -7.82 -23.44 3.10
CA ARG A 257 -7.85 -24.80 2.53
C ARG A 257 -7.41 -24.87 1.07
N GLY A 258 -7.02 -23.74 0.47
CA GLY A 258 -6.61 -23.66 -0.93
C GLY A 258 -7.74 -23.90 -1.94
N LEU A 259 -9.01 -23.78 -1.52
CA LEU A 259 -10.14 -23.91 -2.45
C LEU A 259 -10.27 -22.71 -3.39
N PHE A 260 -9.75 -21.55 -2.97
CA PHE A 260 -9.53 -20.39 -3.82
C PHE A 260 -8.46 -19.47 -3.21
N ASP A 261 -7.84 -18.64 -4.03
CA ASP A 261 -6.97 -17.56 -3.55
C ASP A 261 -7.79 -16.28 -3.42
N PHE A 262 -7.84 -15.70 -2.22
CA PHE A 262 -8.55 -14.44 -1.96
C PHE A 262 -7.97 -13.31 -2.84
N ARG A 263 -6.67 -13.37 -3.18
CA ARG A 263 -6.02 -12.45 -4.11
C ARG A 263 -6.54 -12.62 -5.54
N ALA A 264 -6.89 -13.84 -5.95
CA ALA A 264 -7.48 -14.11 -7.26
C ALA A 264 -8.97 -13.68 -7.33
N LEU A 265 -9.69 -13.77 -6.21
CA LEU A 265 -11.13 -13.44 -6.13
C LEU A 265 -11.41 -11.96 -5.96
N CYS A 266 -10.70 -11.31 -5.04
CA CYS A 266 -10.85 -9.88 -4.82
C CYS A 266 -9.96 -9.06 -5.72
N GLY A 267 -8.96 -9.64 -6.41
CA GLY A 267 -8.02 -8.96 -7.31
C GLY A 267 -7.33 -7.76 -6.67
N ASP A 268 -6.01 -7.76 -6.52
CA ASP A 268 -5.26 -6.56 -6.07
C ASP A 268 -5.69 -5.30 -6.86
N ASP A 269 -6.05 -5.51 -8.12
CA ASP A 269 -6.64 -4.57 -9.06
C ASP A 269 -7.98 -3.92 -8.62
N LEU A 270 -8.93 -4.67 -8.05
CA LEU A 270 -10.22 -4.13 -7.60
C LEU A 270 -10.04 -3.41 -6.26
N VAL A 271 -9.25 -3.97 -5.35
CA VAL A 271 -8.94 -3.30 -4.08
C VAL A 271 -8.24 -1.96 -4.34
N ARG A 272 -7.21 -1.95 -5.19
CA ARG A 272 -6.57 -0.71 -5.64
C ARG A 272 -7.57 0.23 -6.30
N GLY A 273 -8.39 -0.27 -7.22
CA GLY A 273 -9.41 0.53 -7.90
C GLY A 273 -10.38 1.22 -6.93
N LEU A 274 -10.88 0.49 -5.94
CA LEU A 274 -11.76 1.03 -4.90
C LEU A 274 -11.04 2.05 -4.01
N LEU A 275 -9.77 1.80 -3.63
CA LEU A 275 -8.99 2.73 -2.82
C LEU A 275 -8.74 4.06 -3.54
N PHE A 276 -8.34 4.04 -4.81
CA PHE A 276 -8.14 5.27 -5.59
C PHE A 276 -9.47 5.96 -5.94
N ALA A 277 -10.55 5.20 -6.16
CA ALA A 277 -11.87 5.79 -6.33
C ALA A 277 -12.35 6.49 -5.06
N ALA A 278 -12.17 5.87 -3.89
CA ALA A 278 -12.47 6.49 -2.60
C ALA A 278 -11.59 7.71 -2.34
N PHE A 279 -10.29 7.62 -2.66
CA PHE A 279 -9.36 8.76 -2.58
C PHE A 279 -9.86 9.92 -3.44
N GLY A 280 -10.18 9.65 -4.71
CA GLY A 280 -10.73 10.66 -5.63
C GLY A 280 -12.01 11.28 -5.11
N ALA A 281 -12.94 10.46 -4.60
CA ALA A 281 -14.19 10.95 -4.01
C ALA A 281 -13.95 11.87 -2.80
N LEU A 282 -13.04 11.51 -1.89
CA LEU A 282 -12.68 12.33 -0.74
C LEU A 282 -12.01 13.66 -1.11
N ARG A 283 -11.32 13.70 -2.26
CA ARG A 283 -10.63 14.89 -2.76
C ARG A 283 -11.46 15.72 -3.73
N GLY A 284 -12.63 15.24 -4.15
CA GLY A 284 -13.38 15.84 -5.25
C GLY A 284 -12.64 15.75 -6.59
N GLU A 285 -11.73 14.78 -6.74
CA GLU A 285 -10.89 14.58 -7.91
C GLU A 285 -11.24 13.28 -8.64
N ARG A 286 -11.19 13.33 -9.98
CA ARG A 286 -11.38 12.13 -10.80
C ARG A 286 -10.07 11.36 -10.90
N VAL A 287 -9.93 10.29 -10.13
CA VAL A 287 -8.76 9.41 -10.21
C VAL A 287 -9.01 8.26 -11.18
N VAL A 288 -8.10 8.05 -12.13
CA VAL A 288 -8.18 7.03 -13.17
C VAL A 288 -6.96 6.12 -13.10
N SER A 289 -7.18 4.81 -13.00
CA SER A 289 -6.08 3.85 -13.12
C SER A 289 -5.93 3.39 -14.56
N VAL A 290 -4.75 3.60 -15.14
CA VAL A 290 -4.42 3.15 -16.50
C VAL A 290 -3.52 1.91 -16.42
N ARG A 291 -3.93 0.84 -17.10
CA ARG A 291 -3.27 -0.48 -17.03
C ARG A 291 -2.67 -0.94 -18.36
N GLY A 292 -3.21 -0.46 -19.47
CA GLY A 292 -2.69 -0.79 -20.80
C GLY A 292 -1.40 -0.02 -21.10
N ALA A 293 -0.42 -0.71 -21.68
CA ALA A 293 0.89 -0.13 -21.97
C ALA A 293 0.82 1.03 -22.96
N ARG A 294 -0.05 0.95 -23.98
CA ARG A 294 -0.20 1.99 -25.00
C ARG A 294 -0.87 3.23 -24.42
N GLU A 295 -1.92 3.04 -23.63
CA GLU A 295 -2.65 4.09 -22.93
C GLU A 295 -1.76 4.77 -21.91
N ALA A 296 -1.00 4.00 -21.13
CA ALA A 296 -0.03 4.54 -20.19
C ALA A 296 1.01 5.41 -20.90
N PHE A 297 1.55 4.93 -22.02
CA PHE A 297 2.51 5.67 -22.82
C PHE A 297 1.92 6.94 -23.43
N ALA A 298 0.68 6.90 -23.90
CA ALA A 298 -0.05 8.07 -24.38
C ALA A 298 -0.21 9.13 -23.26
N VAL A 299 -0.62 8.70 -22.07
CA VAL A 299 -0.74 9.58 -20.89
C VAL A 299 0.61 10.20 -20.51
N LEU A 300 1.67 9.39 -20.42
CA LEU A 300 3.01 9.87 -20.06
C LEU A 300 3.57 10.88 -21.08
N ARG A 301 3.21 10.74 -22.36
CA ARG A 301 3.56 11.70 -23.42
C ARG A 301 2.74 12.98 -23.36
N ALA A 302 1.47 12.87 -23.00
CA ALA A 302 0.53 13.99 -23.01
C ALA A 302 0.71 14.94 -21.81
N SER A 303 1.25 14.47 -20.68
CA SER A 303 1.37 15.29 -19.47
C SER A 303 2.79 15.33 -18.90
N ALA A 304 3.21 16.57 -18.59
CA ALA A 304 4.41 16.86 -17.82
C ALA A 304 4.13 17.06 -16.33
N ASP A 305 2.87 17.09 -15.88
CA ASP A 305 2.47 17.33 -14.49
C ASP A 305 2.26 16.00 -13.78
N LYS A 306 2.94 15.74 -12.64
CA LYS A 306 2.74 14.51 -11.86
C LYS A 306 1.47 14.57 -11.04
N GLY A 307 1.01 15.76 -10.69
CA GLY A 307 -0.18 16.03 -9.90
C GLY A 307 0.00 15.83 -8.40
N ASP A 308 -1.12 15.91 -7.70
CA ASP A 308 -1.14 16.24 -6.27
C ASP A 308 -1.50 15.05 -5.37
N LEU A 309 -1.36 13.80 -5.85
CA LEU A 309 -1.88 12.63 -5.13
C LEU A 309 -0.82 11.98 -4.22
N LEU A 310 0.12 11.20 -4.77
CA LEU A 310 1.19 10.55 -4.02
C LEU A 310 2.52 11.29 -4.17
N GLU A 311 2.84 11.77 -5.38
CA GLU A 311 4.14 12.41 -5.65
C GLU A 311 4.34 13.68 -4.81
N ARG A 312 3.36 14.59 -4.79
CA ARG A 312 3.47 15.83 -4.01
C ARG A 312 3.36 15.63 -2.50
N ASN A 313 2.53 14.70 -2.04
CA ASN A 313 2.24 14.54 -0.60
C ASN A 313 3.14 13.51 0.10
N VAL A 314 3.77 12.60 -0.65
CA VAL A 314 4.57 11.51 -0.09
C VAL A 314 6.00 11.54 -0.62
N ALA A 315 6.18 11.49 -1.94
CA ALA A 315 7.52 11.38 -2.51
C ALA A 315 8.34 12.66 -2.32
N SER A 316 7.78 13.83 -2.63
CA SER A 316 8.49 15.12 -2.55
C SER A 316 8.99 15.45 -1.14
N PRO A 317 8.19 15.31 -0.07
CA PRO A 317 8.69 15.46 1.30
C PRO A 317 9.79 14.45 1.67
N ALA A 318 9.68 13.20 1.22
CA ALA A 318 10.63 12.15 1.55
C ALA A 318 12.03 12.42 0.99
N TRP A 319 12.15 13.25 -0.05
CA TRP A 319 13.44 13.64 -0.62
C TRP A 319 14.19 14.71 0.17
N GLN A 320 13.51 15.49 1.03
CA GLN A 320 14.14 16.55 1.81
C GLN A 320 15.39 16.05 2.58
N PRO A 321 16.48 16.84 2.62
CA PRO A 321 16.60 18.23 2.14
C PRO A 321 16.89 18.36 0.62
N VAL A 322 16.81 17.27 -0.15
CA VAL A 322 17.08 17.24 -1.59
C VAL A 322 15.81 17.52 -2.38
N LEU A 323 15.91 18.31 -3.44
CA LEU A 323 14.86 18.52 -4.42
C LEU A 323 14.96 17.42 -5.49
N SER A 324 14.03 16.48 -5.48
CA SER A 324 14.04 15.40 -6.47
C SER A 324 13.61 15.91 -7.84
N LEU A 325 14.53 15.87 -8.80
CA LEU A 325 14.27 16.15 -10.22
C LEU A 325 13.10 15.31 -10.74
N GLU A 326 12.97 14.11 -10.21
CA GLU A 326 11.90 13.20 -10.57
C GLU A 326 10.58 13.63 -9.93
N SER A 327 10.53 14.14 -8.69
CA SER A 327 9.26 14.40 -7.98
C SER A 327 8.74 15.83 -8.03
N VAL A 328 9.59 16.84 -8.26
CA VAL A 328 9.12 18.24 -8.37
C VAL A 328 8.37 18.48 -9.68
N ASP A 329 7.47 19.46 -9.69
CA ASP A 329 6.63 19.81 -10.84
C ASP A 329 6.80 21.27 -11.29
N GLY A 330 6.17 21.60 -12.43
CA GLY A 330 6.01 22.99 -12.89
C GLY A 330 7.30 23.71 -13.28
N PRO A 331 7.39 25.03 -13.04
CA PRO A 331 8.57 25.84 -13.36
C PRO A 331 9.85 25.35 -12.69
N LEU A 332 9.77 24.86 -11.46
CA LEU A 332 10.90 24.33 -10.72
C LEU A 332 11.50 23.09 -11.40
N HIS A 333 10.66 22.17 -11.87
CA HIS A 333 11.13 21.03 -12.64
C HIS A 333 11.88 21.47 -13.91
N ALA A 334 11.31 22.39 -14.68
CA ALA A 334 11.95 22.88 -15.89
C ALA A 334 13.32 23.52 -15.60
N ALA A 335 13.41 24.29 -14.51
CA ALA A 335 14.65 24.91 -14.06
C ALA A 335 15.70 23.87 -13.64
N LEU A 336 15.32 22.89 -12.80
CA LEU A 336 16.23 21.82 -12.37
C LEU A 336 16.71 20.94 -13.54
N ILE A 337 15.87 20.66 -14.53
CA ILE A 337 16.27 19.93 -15.75
C ILE A 337 17.28 20.72 -16.56
N ALA A 338 17.05 22.03 -16.73
CA ALA A 338 17.98 22.90 -17.43
C ALA A 338 19.33 22.97 -16.70
N ASP A 339 19.32 23.13 -15.38
CA ASP A 339 20.50 23.15 -14.53
C ASP A 339 21.26 21.82 -14.59
N PHE A 340 20.53 20.68 -14.54
CA PHE A 340 21.10 19.35 -14.68
C PHE A 340 21.82 19.17 -16.03
N HIS A 341 21.15 19.50 -17.15
CA HIS A 341 21.76 19.38 -18.47
C HIS A 341 22.97 20.32 -18.63
N ALA A 342 22.91 21.53 -18.07
CA ALA A 342 24.05 22.43 -18.07
C ALA A 342 25.23 21.85 -17.28
N LEU A 343 24.97 21.28 -16.11
CA LEU A 343 26.00 20.64 -15.28
C LEU A 343 26.63 19.42 -15.96
N VAL A 344 25.81 18.50 -16.51
CA VAL A 344 26.32 17.28 -17.15
C VAL A 344 27.18 17.58 -18.37
N ARG A 345 26.86 18.62 -19.15
CA ARG A 345 27.71 19.05 -20.28
C ARG A 345 29.13 19.45 -19.85
N ASP A 346 29.27 19.97 -18.64
CA ASP A 346 30.54 20.46 -18.10
C ASP A 346 31.31 19.37 -17.33
N LEU A 347 30.78 18.14 -17.29
CA LEU A 347 31.37 16.98 -16.62
C LEU A 347 31.95 15.99 -17.65
N PRO A 348 33.18 16.19 -18.17
CA PRO A 348 33.75 15.33 -19.20
C PRO A 348 33.97 13.88 -18.72
N GLY A 349 34.09 13.66 -17.41
CA GLY A 349 34.19 12.32 -16.84
C GLY A 349 32.85 11.57 -16.75
N LEU A 350 31.71 12.27 -16.84
CA LEU A 350 30.38 11.65 -16.71
C LEU A 350 29.83 11.24 -18.09
N THR A 351 30.53 10.33 -18.77
CA THR A 351 30.09 9.76 -20.06
C THR A 351 29.69 8.29 -19.91
N PRO A 352 28.78 7.76 -20.75
CA PRO A 352 28.40 6.35 -20.70
C PRO A 352 29.59 5.38 -20.80
N ALA A 353 30.61 5.73 -21.59
CA ALA A 353 31.81 4.91 -21.74
C ALA A 353 32.67 4.91 -20.46
N ASN A 354 32.85 6.07 -19.82
CA ASN A 354 33.62 6.15 -18.58
C ASN A 354 32.87 5.47 -17.42
N VAL A 355 31.56 5.65 -17.32
CA VAL A 355 30.72 4.93 -16.33
C VAL A 355 30.87 3.42 -16.50
N ALA A 356 30.83 2.89 -17.73
CA ALA A 356 31.06 1.46 -17.97
C ALA A 356 32.46 1.01 -17.52
N ALA A 357 33.51 1.78 -17.85
CA ALA A 357 34.88 1.43 -17.53
C ALA A 357 35.14 1.41 -16.00
N VAL A 358 34.70 2.45 -15.30
CA VAL A 358 34.82 2.57 -13.85
C VAL A 358 33.98 1.50 -13.14
N ALA A 359 32.72 1.30 -13.57
CA ALA A 359 31.84 0.27 -13.01
C ALA A 359 32.45 -1.12 -13.16
N ARG A 360 32.98 -1.45 -14.35
CA ARG A 360 33.64 -2.73 -14.62
C ARG A 360 34.79 -2.98 -13.66
N ARG A 361 35.71 -2.02 -13.53
CA ARG A 361 36.86 -2.14 -12.64
C ARG A 361 36.43 -2.33 -11.19
N ASN A 362 35.39 -1.63 -10.74
CA ASN A 362 34.84 -1.77 -9.40
C ASN A 362 34.15 -3.15 -9.20
N CYS A 363 33.46 -3.67 -10.22
CA CYS A 363 32.92 -5.03 -10.25
C CYS A 363 34.04 -6.09 -10.16
N GLU A 364 35.13 -5.92 -10.90
CA GLU A 364 36.30 -6.83 -10.88
C GLU A 364 36.93 -6.89 -9.48
N GLN A 365 37.01 -5.76 -8.77
CA GLN A 365 37.48 -5.71 -7.39
C GLN A 365 36.56 -6.49 -6.43
N LEU A 366 35.23 -6.35 -6.58
CA LEU A 366 34.26 -7.11 -5.80
C LEU A 366 34.36 -8.61 -6.10
N LEU A 367 34.47 -9.01 -7.37
CA LEU A 367 34.65 -10.40 -7.76
C LEU A 367 35.93 -10.98 -7.18
N ALA A 368 37.05 -10.24 -7.26
CA ALA A 368 38.32 -10.65 -6.67
C ALA A 368 38.22 -10.79 -5.14
N ARG A 369 37.49 -9.89 -4.46
CA ARG A 369 37.21 -10.00 -3.01
C ARG A 369 36.49 -11.30 -2.69
N VAL A 370 35.43 -11.61 -3.44
CA VAL A 370 34.62 -12.82 -3.21
C VAL A 370 35.41 -14.10 -3.48
N LYS A 371 36.22 -14.13 -4.56
CA LYS A 371 37.07 -15.28 -4.90
C LYS A 371 38.11 -15.62 -3.83
N ARG A 372 38.60 -14.63 -3.07
CA ARG A 372 39.55 -14.86 -1.97
C ARG A 372 38.91 -15.59 -0.77
N GLY A 373 37.58 -15.65 -0.69
CA GLY A 373 36.86 -16.25 0.45
C GLY A 373 36.94 -15.41 1.73
N GLY A 374 36.41 -15.95 2.83
CA GLY A 374 36.36 -15.31 4.16
C GLY A 374 34.97 -14.83 4.59
N GLU A 375 34.90 -14.07 5.69
CA GLU A 375 33.64 -13.57 6.28
C GLU A 375 32.83 -12.69 5.31
N ASN A 376 33.49 -12.01 4.37
CA ASN A 376 32.88 -11.14 3.35
C ASN A 376 32.91 -11.75 1.93
N SER A 377 32.60 -13.05 1.82
CA SER A 377 32.62 -13.83 0.57
C SER A 377 31.35 -13.67 -0.29
N ARG A 378 30.54 -12.63 -0.06
CA ARG A 378 29.33 -12.35 -0.86
C ARG A 378 29.31 -10.90 -1.34
N VAL A 379 28.62 -10.67 -2.44
CA VAL A 379 28.18 -9.33 -2.89
C VAL A 379 26.78 -9.12 -2.35
N VAL A 380 26.64 -8.26 -1.33
CA VAL A 380 25.36 -8.01 -0.65
C VAL A 380 24.75 -6.67 -1.07
N ALA A 381 23.58 -6.32 -0.54
CA ALA A 381 22.86 -5.10 -0.93
C ALA A 381 23.70 -3.81 -0.79
N ASP A 382 24.43 -3.67 0.32
CA ASP A 382 25.32 -2.53 0.56
C ASP A 382 26.47 -2.46 -0.46
N ASP A 383 26.98 -3.59 -0.93
CA ASP A 383 28.02 -3.61 -1.97
C ASP A 383 27.48 -3.08 -3.30
N VAL A 384 26.23 -3.40 -3.66
CA VAL A 384 25.59 -2.91 -4.89
C VAL A 384 25.34 -1.40 -4.82
N ALA A 385 24.83 -0.91 -3.68
CA ALA A 385 24.62 0.52 -3.46
C ALA A 385 25.97 1.28 -3.46
N ARG A 386 27.00 0.75 -2.76
CA ARG A 386 28.35 1.32 -2.75
C ARG A 386 28.98 1.30 -4.13
N LEU A 387 28.86 0.21 -4.90
CA LEU A 387 29.34 0.13 -6.28
C LEU A 387 28.78 1.26 -7.14
N SER A 388 27.48 1.53 -7.02
CA SER A 388 26.83 2.64 -7.73
C SER A 388 27.43 3.99 -7.32
N LEU A 389 27.48 4.28 -6.02
CA LEU A 389 28.01 5.54 -5.49
C LEU A 389 29.48 5.75 -5.87
N ALA A 390 30.33 4.75 -5.64
CA ALA A 390 31.75 4.80 -5.97
C ALA A 390 31.99 5.02 -7.46
N THR A 391 31.20 4.39 -8.33
CA THR A 391 31.31 4.59 -9.77
C THR A 391 31.08 6.05 -10.15
N TYR A 392 30.01 6.67 -9.67
CA TYR A 392 29.71 8.05 -10.02
C TYR A 392 30.61 9.06 -9.31
N VAL A 393 31.00 8.82 -8.05
CA VAL A 393 31.96 9.66 -7.35
C VAL A 393 33.28 9.71 -8.12
N GLU A 394 33.77 8.57 -8.61
CA GLU A 394 35.00 8.56 -9.38
C GLU A 394 34.84 9.19 -10.77
N CYS A 395 33.72 8.93 -11.46
CA CYS A 395 33.47 9.55 -12.77
C CYS A 395 33.38 11.08 -12.70
N ILE A 396 32.82 11.63 -11.62
CA ILE A 396 32.58 13.07 -11.47
C ILE A 396 33.79 13.76 -10.86
N PHE A 397 34.34 13.19 -9.78
CA PHE A 397 35.34 13.84 -8.94
C PHE A 397 36.74 13.27 -9.10
N GLY A 398 36.91 12.16 -9.83
CA GLY A 398 38.21 11.50 -10.00
C GLY A 398 38.77 10.87 -8.72
N ARG A 399 37.92 10.67 -7.70
CA ARG A 399 38.30 10.12 -6.39
C ARG A 399 37.80 8.68 -6.25
N ALA A 400 38.68 7.80 -5.77
CA ALA A 400 38.29 6.46 -5.36
C ALA A 400 37.39 6.54 -4.11
N TRP A 401 36.70 5.45 -3.78
CA TRP A 401 35.86 5.43 -2.58
C TRP A 401 36.70 5.56 -1.29
N GLU A 402 36.30 6.48 -0.41
CA GLU A 402 36.95 6.78 0.86
C GLU A 402 35.97 6.57 2.02
N GLU A 403 36.48 6.31 3.23
CA GLU A 403 35.63 6.14 4.43
C GLU A 403 34.79 7.38 4.72
N ALA A 404 35.29 8.57 4.37
CA ALA A 404 34.56 9.83 4.46
C ALA A 404 33.26 9.85 3.63
N PHE A 405 33.10 8.95 2.64
CA PHE A 405 31.93 8.88 1.77
C PHE A 405 30.85 7.91 2.27
N GLU A 406 31.11 7.14 3.32
CA GLU A 406 30.12 6.23 3.94
C GLU A 406 28.80 6.89 4.37
N PRO A 407 28.74 8.19 4.74
CA PRO A 407 27.48 8.88 4.95
C PRO A 407 26.56 8.87 3.71
N LEU A 408 27.10 8.91 2.48
CA LEU A 408 26.29 8.81 1.26
C LEU A 408 25.57 7.46 1.16
N LEU A 409 26.27 6.37 1.47
CA LEU A 409 25.70 5.02 1.48
C LEU A 409 24.64 4.89 2.57
N THR A 410 24.96 5.31 3.79
CA THR A 410 24.06 5.22 4.94
C THR A 410 22.78 6.02 4.69
N ALA A 411 22.91 7.25 4.20
CA ALA A 411 21.78 8.12 3.92
C ALA A 411 20.91 7.59 2.76
N SER A 412 21.48 6.90 1.77
CA SER A 412 20.70 6.28 0.68
C SER A 412 19.63 5.33 1.20
N TRP A 413 19.91 4.59 2.29
CA TRP A 413 18.94 3.72 2.95
C TRP A 413 17.85 4.49 3.69
N GLU A 414 18.18 5.65 4.26
CA GLU A 414 17.21 6.52 4.94
C GLU A 414 16.25 7.18 3.94
N TRP A 415 16.74 7.70 2.81
CA TRP A 415 15.86 8.14 1.71
C TRP A 415 14.96 7.01 1.23
N ARG A 416 15.54 5.82 1.01
CA ARG A 416 14.78 4.63 0.60
C ARG A 416 13.68 4.26 1.58
N ARG A 417 13.96 4.30 2.88
CA ARG A 417 13.01 4.01 3.96
C ARG A 417 11.78 4.92 3.91
N GLU A 418 12.01 6.21 3.72
CA GLU A 418 10.95 7.21 3.74
C GLU A 418 10.17 7.25 2.44
N ILE A 419 10.84 7.15 1.28
CA ILE A 419 10.20 7.06 -0.04
C ILE A 419 9.29 5.83 -0.13
N ALA A 420 9.74 4.70 0.41
CA ALA A 420 8.96 3.47 0.47
C ALA A 420 7.88 3.48 1.55
N VAL A 421 7.74 4.59 2.29
CA VAL A 421 6.77 4.78 3.38
C VAL A 421 6.89 3.68 4.44
N ARG A 422 8.12 3.21 4.70
CA ARG A 422 8.41 2.23 5.75
C ARG A 422 8.74 2.89 7.08
N GLY A 423 9.18 4.13 7.07
CA GLY A 423 9.40 4.86 8.30
C GLY A 423 9.91 6.25 8.04
N ARG A 424 9.99 7.03 9.11
CA ARG A 424 10.64 8.33 9.05
C ARG A 424 12.14 8.14 8.91
N ALA A 425 12.75 8.87 8.00
CA ALA A 425 14.20 8.91 7.86
C ALA A 425 14.84 9.69 9.01
N ASP A 426 16.09 9.37 9.34
CA ASP A 426 16.94 10.25 10.14
C ASP A 426 17.45 11.43 9.29
N ALA A 427 16.95 12.63 9.58
CA ALA A 427 17.37 13.85 8.91
C ALA A 427 18.87 14.13 9.05
N ARG A 428 19.49 13.76 10.19
CA ARG A 428 20.94 14.00 10.43
C ARG A 428 21.81 13.20 9.47
N LEU A 429 21.38 11.99 9.12
CA LEU A 429 22.10 11.14 8.16
C LEU A 429 21.97 11.70 6.74
N LYS A 430 20.79 12.20 6.36
CA LYS A 430 20.60 12.90 5.09
C LYS A 430 21.44 14.17 5.00
N ASP A 431 21.46 14.98 6.06
CA ASP A 431 22.30 16.18 6.13
C ASP A 431 23.78 15.85 6.05
N ALA A 432 24.22 14.75 6.67
CA ALA A 432 25.61 14.29 6.58
C ALA A 432 26.00 13.96 5.13
N ALA A 433 25.12 13.33 4.36
CA ALA A 433 25.34 13.09 2.93
C ALA A 433 25.41 14.39 2.11
N VAL A 434 24.59 15.40 2.43
CA VAL A 434 24.70 16.73 1.80
C VAL A 434 26.05 17.38 2.12
N ARG A 435 26.51 17.30 3.38
CA ARG A 435 27.83 17.84 3.77
C ARG A 435 28.98 17.13 3.07
N VAL A 436 28.94 15.81 2.93
CA VAL A 436 29.95 15.08 2.13
C VAL A 436 29.98 15.59 0.70
N LEU A 437 28.82 15.81 0.08
CA LEU A 437 28.78 16.34 -1.28
C LEU A 437 29.31 17.78 -1.35
N VAL A 438 28.81 18.68 -0.49
CA VAL A 438 29.07 20.14 -0.61
C VAL A 438 30.41 20.53 0.02
N ASP A 439 30.66 20.11 1.25
CA ASP A 439 31.81 20.55 2.05
C ASP A 439 33.09 19.77 1.75
N ASP A 440 32.98 18.60 1.09
CA ASP A 440 34.14 17.79 0.67
C ASP A 440 34.22 17.66 -0.86
N LEU A 441 33.34 16.87 -1.49
CA LEU A 441 33.47 16.51 -2.91
C LEU A 441 33.43 17.73 -3.85
N LEU A 442 32.44 18.60 -3.71
CA LEU A 442 32.31 19.81 -4.54
C LEU A 442 33.39 20.83 -4.21
N ARG A 443 33.66 21.07 -2.92
CA ARG A 443 34.66 22.05 -2.45
C ARG A 443 36.07 21.70 -2.89
N SER A 444 36.41 20.41 -2.93
CA SER A 444 37.70 19.93 -3.43
C SER A 444 37.80 19.87 -4.96
N HIS A 445 36.68 19.99 -5.68
CA HIS A 445 36.65 19.89 -7.14
C HIS A 445 36.64 21.27 -7.82
N ALA A 446 37.84 21.79 -8.13
CA ALA A 446 38.08 23.16 -8.60
C ALA A 446 37.10 23.65 -9.69
N VAL A 447 36.83 22.85 -10.72
CA VAL A 447 35.95 23.22 -11.84
C VAL A 447 34.49 23.38 -11.39
N LEU A 448 34.02 22.48 -10.53
CA LEU A 448 32.64 22.51 -10.05
C LEU A 448 32.48 23.59 -8.99
N TRP A 449 33.44 23.74 -8.09
CA TRP A 449 33.45 24.80 -7.09
C TRP A 449 33.45 26.18 -7.74
N ALA A 450 34.23 26.40 -8.81
CA ALA A 450 34.27 27.67 -9.52
C ALA A 450 32.91 28.11 -10.09
N ARG A 451 31.98 27.17 -10.33
CA ARG A 451 30.65 27.47 -10.90
C ARG A 451 29.73 28.21 -9.93
N HIS A 452 29.75 27.81 -8.65
CA HIS A 452 28.78 28.30 -7.67
C HIS A 452 29.39 28.65 -6.30
N GLY A 453 30.62 28.24 -6.01
CA GLY A 453 31.28 28.46 -4.71
C GLY A 453 30.41 28.00 -3.54
N GLU A 454 30.32 28.83 -2.50
CA GLU A 454 29.41 28.62 -1.36
C GLU A 454 27.94 28.50 -1.77
N GLY A 455 27.58 29.01 -2.93
CA GLY A 455 26.27 28.84 -3.51
C GLY A 455 25.85 27.38 -3.72
N TRP A 456 26.78 26.42 -3.75
CA TRP A 456 26.45 24.99 -3.73
C TRP A 456 25.64 24.55 -2.50
N ARG A 457 25.61 25.34 -1.42
CA ARG A 457 24.76 25.08 -0.24
C ARG A 457 23.27 25.24 -0.51
N ASN A 458 22.88 25.90 -1.61
CA ASN A 458 21.49 26.01 -2.00
C ASN A 458 20.94 24.63 -2.42
N PRO A 459 19.80 24.17 -1.86
CA PRO A 459 19.18 22.90 -2.18
C PRO A 459 18.99 22.63 -3.67
N ARG A 460 18.59 23.63 -4.45
CA ARG A 460 18.41 23.49 -5.90
C ARG A 460 19.70 23.07 -6.60
N ARG A 461 20.85 23.58 -6.17
CA ARG A 461 22.14 23.36 -6.84
C ARG A 461 22.74 22.02 -6.49
N TYR A 462 22.84 21.64 -5.22
CA TYR A 462 23.39 20.31 -4.92
C TYR A 462 22.45 19.18 -5.38
N SER A 463 21.13 19.44 -5.46
CA SER A 463 20.16 18.39 -5.79
C SER A 463 20.27 17.89 -7.22
N VAL A 464 20.69 18.72 -8.18
CA VAL A 464 20.89 18.29 -9.58
C VAL A 464 22.00 17.25 -9.72
N LEU A 465 22.92 17.14 -8.75
CA LEU A 465 23.94 16.10 -8.73
C LEU A 465 23.56 14.98 -7.77
N LEU A 466 23.13 15.34 -6.56
CA LEU A 466 22.89 14.39 -5.48
C LEU A 466 21.75 13.42 -5.82
N GLN A 467 20.59 13.92 -6.27
CA GLN A 467 19.45 13.04 -6.52
C GLN A 467 19.63 12.16 -7.76
N PRO A 468 19.74 12.69 -8.99
CA PRO A 468 19.65 11.86 -10.18
C PRO A 468 20.92 11.04 -10.44
N VAL A 469 22.10 11.44 -9.93
CA VAL A 469 23.38 10.79 -10.23
C VAL A 469 23.89 9.92 -9.08
N LEU A 470 23.80 10.38 -7.83
CA LEU A 470 24.33 9.63 -6.68
C LEU A 470 23.25 8.77 -6.01
N LEU A 471 22.17 9.38 -5.52
CA LEU A 471 21.18 8.71 -4.67
C LEU A 471 20.25 7.80 -5.46
N SER A 472 19.66 8.27 -6.55
CA SER A 472 18.69 7.48 -7.32
C SER A 472 19.29 6.18 -7.84
N PRO A 473 20.49 6.16 -8.45
CA PRO A 473 21.12 4.89 -8.84
C PRO A 473 21.43 3.98 -7.63
N ALA A 474 21.91 4.52 -6.51
CA ALA A 474 22.23 3.74 -5.32
C ALA A 474 20.99 3.06 -4.71
N ILE A 475 19.86 3.78 -4.68
CA ILE A 475 18.58 3.25 -4.17
C ILE A 475 18.02 2.16 -5.10
N ASN A 476 18.15 2.33 -6.42
CA ASN A 476 17.45 1.51 -7.40
C ASN A 476 18.25 0.32 -7.94
N ALA A 477 19.59 0.40 -7.95
CA ALA A 477 20.44 -0.67 -8.48
C ALA A 477 20.28 -1.98 -7.70
N GLY A 478 20.06 -1.91 -6.38
CA GLY A 478 19.79 -3.08 -5.54
C GLY A 478 18.54 -3.85 -5.96
N ASP A 479 17.44 -3.14 -6.26
CA ASP A 479 16.18 -3.75 -6.72
C ASP A 479 16.36 -4.49 -8.04
N ILE A 480 17.08 -3.87 -8.96
CA ILE A 480 17.38 -4.46 -10.26
C ILE A 480 18.35 -5.64 -10.11
N ALA A 481 19.33 -5.57 -9.21
CA ALA A 481 20.24 -6.68 -8.89
C ALA A 481 19.48 -7.90 -8.37
N VAL A 482 18.51 -7.70 -7.47
CA VAL A 482 17.64 -8.78 -6.98
C VAL A 482 16.81 -9.37 -8.12
N ALA A 483 16.25 -8.53 -8.99
CA ALA A 483 15.51 -9.03 -10.16
C ALA A 483 16.40 -9.83 -11.13
N ILE A 484 17.64 -9.38 -11.36
CA ILE A 484 18.64 -10.11 -12.16
C ILE A 484 18.91 -11.49 -11.55
N LYS A 485 19.24 -11.54 -10.24
CA LYS A 485 19.51 -12.79 -9.52
C LYS A 485 18.34 -13.76 -9.60
N ARG A 486 17.12 -13.29 -9.29
CA ARG A 486 15.91 -14.14 -9.27
C ARG A 486 15.53 -14.69 -10.64
N ALA A 487 15.80 -13.93 -11.70
CA ALA A 487 15.47 -14.32 -13.06
C ALA A 487 16.54 -15.22 -13.71
N GLY A 488 17.76 -15.22 -13.18
CA GLY A 488 18.87 -15.99 -13.70
C GLY A 488 19.68 -15.25 -14.80
N PRO A 489 20.81 -15.84 -15.25
CA PRO A 489 21.82 -15.15 -16.07
C PRO A 489 21.33 -14.74 -17.47
N HIS A 490 20.27 -15.37 -17.97
CA HIS A 490 19.72 -15.13 -19.30
C HIS A 490 18.70 -14.00 -19.37
N VAL A 491 18.30 -13.41 -18.23
CA VAL A 491 17.36 -12.30 -18.23
C VAL A 491 17.93 -11.10 -19.00
N SER A 492 17.11 -10.46 -19.84
CA SER A 492 17.48 -9.17 -20.42
C SER A 492 17.49 -8.09 -19.33
N LEU A 493 18.32 -7.06 -19.50
CA LEU A 493 18.36 -5.97 -18.54
C LEU A 493 17.01 -5.25 -18.49
N GLU A 494 16.37 -5.09 -19.64
CA GLU A 494 15.06 -4.45 -19.75
C GLU A 494 13.98 -5.23 -18.99
N ALA A 495 13.98 -6.56 -19.07
CA ALA A 495 13.04 -7.38 -18.30
C ALA A 495 13.30 -7.28 -16.80
N ALA A 496 14.57 -7.26 -16.37
CA ALA A 496 14.92 -7.06 -14.96
C ALA A 496 14.44 -5.69 -14.45
N VAL A 497 14.65 -4.61 -15.21
CA VAL A 497 14.17 -3.27 -14.87
C VAL A 497 12.64 -3.21 -14.86
N ARG A 498 11.93 -3.86 -15.78
CA ARG A 498 10.45 -3.92 -15.73
C ARG A 498 9.93 -4.61 -14.47
N ARG A 499 10.55 -5.73 -14.09
CA ARG A 499 10.17 -6.51 -12.91
C ARG A 499 10.40 -5.74 -11.62
N ALA A 500 11.50 -5.00 -11.54
CA ALA A 500 11.87 -4.21 -10.38
C ALA A 500 11.94 -2.72 -10.73
N HIS A 501 10.88 -2.22 -11.36
CA HIS A 501 10.87 -0.84 -11.84
C HIS A 501 11.07 0.14 -10.66
N PRO A 502 12.09 1.03 -10.73
CA PRO A 502 12.41 2.00 -9.68
C PRO A 502 11.24 2.83 -9.17
N PHE A 503 10.30 3.12 -10.07
CA PHE A 503 9.08 3.86 -9.78
C PHE A 503 7.89 2.90 -9.88
N PRO A 504 7.43 2.31 -8.77
CA PRO A 504 6.36 1.32 -8.80
C PRO A 504 5.01 1.92 -9.25
N ILE A 505 4.85 3.23 -9.05
CA ILE A 505 3.69 4.03 -9.44
C ILE A 505 4.20 5.22 -10.26
N LEU A 506 3.56 5.46 -11.41
CA LEU A 506 3.75 6.62 -12.25
C LEU A 506 2.46 7.44 -12.22
N GLU A 507 2.56 8.67 -11.75
CA GLU A 507 1.42 9.56 -11.54
C GLU A 507 1.41 10.69 -12.57
N ARG A 508 0.25 11.07 -13.11
CA ARG A 508 0.10 12.23 -14.00
C ARG A 508 -1.20 12.98 -13.75
N ARG A 509 -1.15 14.31 -13.77
CA ARG A 509 -2.34 15.14 -13.91
C ARG A 509 -2.61 15.41 -15.37
N VAL A 510 -3.83 15.13 -15.82
CA VAL A 510 -4.26 15.30 -17.20
C VAL A 510 -5.28 16.43 -17.26
N THR A 511 -4.92 17.52 -17.95
CA THR A 511 -5.76 18.73 -18.12
C THR A 511 -6.49 18.76 -19.46
N GLU A 512 -6.08 17.93 -20.42
CA GLU A 512 -6.70 17.78 -21.74
C GLU A 512 -6.98 16.31 -22.05
N ASP A 513 -8.00 16.02 -22.85
CA ASP A 513 -8.36 14.65 -23.21
C ASP A 513 -7.18 13.94 -23.90
N VAL A 514 -6.77 12.78 -23.38
CA VAL A 514 -5.73 11.96 -23.98
C VAL A 514 -6.37 11.08 -25.04
N VAL A 515 -5.95 11.27 -26.29
CA VAL A 515 -6.45 10.55 -27.45
C VAL A 515 -5.42 9.54 -27.94
N LEU A 516 -5.83 8.30 -28.12
CA LEU A 516 -5.05 7.22 -28.73
C LEU A 516 -5.89 6.60 -29.86
N ASP A 517 -5.32 6.54 -31.07
CA ASP A 517 -5.98 5.98 -32.26
C ASP A 517 -7.37 6.57 -32.53
N GLY A 518 -7.50 7.89 -32.37
CA GLY A 518 -8.76 8.63 -32.57
C GLY A 518 -9.80 8.44 -31.46
N LYS A 519 -9.48 7.73 -30.37
CA LYS A 519 -10.36 7.50 -29.22
C LYS A 519 -9.83 8.18 -27.97
N VAL A 520 -10.70 8.83 -27.22
CA VAL A 520 -10.36 9.38 -25.89
C VAL A 520 -10.15 8.21 -24.93
N VAL A 521 -8.91 7.98 -24.49
CA VAL A 521 -8.56 6.93 -23.52
C VAL A 521 -8.58 7.44 -22.08
N VAL A 522 -8.33 8.73 -21.88
CA VAL A 522 -8.50 9.40 -20.58
C VAL A 522 -9.11 10.78 -20.81
N LYS A 523 -10.29 11.00 -20.21
CA LYS A 523 -10.97 12.31 -20.23
C LYS A 523 -10.38 13.28 -19.18
N ALA A 524 -10.23 14.55 -19.51
CA ALA A 524 -9.84 15.58 -18.56
C ALA A 524 -11.04 16.20 -17.83
N PRO A 525 -10.81 16.83 -16.66
CA PRO A 525 -9.59 16.73 -15.85
C PRO A 525 -9.54 15.36 -15.14
N ALA A 526 -8.34 14.80 -15.00
CA ALA A 526 -8.14 13.57 -14.25
C ALA A 526 -6.76 13.48 -13.61
N GLN A 527 -6.71 12.87 -12.43
CA GLN A 527 -5.49 12.36 -11.83
C GLN A 527 -5.31 10.91 -12.28
N VAL A 528 -4.19 10.60 -12.93
CA VAL A 528 -3.92 9.29 -13.52
C VAL A 528 -2.85 8.57 -12.72
N VAL A 529 -3.13 7.31 -12.40
CA VAL A 529 -2.19 6.43 -11.68
C VAL A 529 -1.92 5.20 -12.54
N ILE A 530 -0.64 4.99 -12.85
CA ILE A 530 -0.14 3.87 -13.64
C ILE A 530 0.76 3.03 -12.75
N PHE A 531 0.54 1.72 -12.71
CA PHE A 531 1.38 0.82 -11.91
C PHE A 531 2.36 0.10 -12.82
N ALA A 532 3.65 0.26 -12.54
CA ALA A 532 4.69 -0.38 -13.35
C ALA A 532 4.57 -1.92 -13.36
N SER A 533 4.01 -2.51 -12.30
CA SER A 533 3.69 -3.95 -12.24
C SER A 533 2.62 -4.37 -13.25
N ASP A 534 1.63 -3.52 -13.51
CA ASP A 534 0.58 -3.83 -14.49
C ASP A 534 1.17 -3.82 -15.89
N LEU A 535 2.03 -2.84 -16.16
CA LEU A 535 2.73 -2.73 -17.44
C LEU A 535 3.75 -3.86 -17.65
N ALA A 536 4.46 -4.27 -16.59
CA ALA A 536 5.38 -5.41 -16.63
C ALA A 536 4.64 -6.71 -16.93
N ARG A 537 3.52 -6.99 -16.23
CA ARG A 537 2.67 -8.17 -16.49
C ARG A 537 2.14 -8.19 -17.93
N ALA A 538 1.70 -7.04 -18.44
CA ALA A 538 1.23 -6.93 -19.81
C ALA A 538 2.35 -7.21 -20.83
N ALA A 539 3.56 -6.71 -20.59
CA ALA A 539 4.72 -6.98 -21.44
C ALA A 539 5.11 -8.47 -21.42
N GLU A 540 5.16 -9.09 -20.24
CA GLU A 540 5.47 -10.53 -20.10
C GLU A 540 4.42 -11.41 -20.81
N ALA A 541 3.13 -11.08 -20.68
CA ALA A 541 2.06 -11.79 -21.37
C ALA A 541 2.18 -11.67 -22.91
N ALA A 542 2.56 -10.49 -23.42
CA ALA A 542 2.78 -10.26 -24.84
C ALA A 542 4.01 -11.01 -25.36
N GLU A 543 5.12 -10.99 -24.62
CA GLU A 543 6.35 -11.74 -24.96
C GLU A 543 6.09 -13.25 -24.97
N ALA A 544 5.33 -13.78 -24.00
CA ALA A 544 4.94 -15.18 -23.95
C ALA A 544 4.04 -15.58 -25.14
N ALA A 545 3.10 -14.71 -25.53
CA ALA A 545 2.26 -14.94 -26.71
C ALA A 545 3.07 -14.97 -28.01
N GLN A 546 4.11 -14.13 -28.13
CA GLN A 546 5.02 -14.14 -29.27
C GLN A 546 5.93 -15.37 -29.30
N ALA A 547 6.42 -15.84 -28.15
CA ALA A 547 7.25 -17.04 -28.06
C ALA A 547 6.47 -18.33 -28.38
N GLY A 548 5.15 -18.35 -28.16
CA GLY A 548 4.26 -19.45 -28.53
C GLY A 548 3.84 -19.47 -30.00
N GLY A 549 4.03 -18.35 -30.73
CA GLY A 549 3.82 -18.26 -32.18
C GLY A 549 5.12 -18.57 -32.92
N GLY A 550 5.11 -19.58 -33.80
CA GLY A 550 6.31 -20.13 -34.45
C GLY A 550 7.35 -19.11 -34.94
N ALA A 551 8.61 -19.46 -34.70
CA ALA A 551 9.85 -18.75 -35.03
C ALA A 551 9.79 -17.80 -36.24
N GLY A 552 9.58 -16.51 -35.98
CA GLY A 552 9.95 -15.41 -36.85
C GLY A 552 11.00 -14.55 -36.16
N THR A 553 12.28 -14.75 -36.48
CA THR A 553 13.40 -14.00 -35.92
C THR A 553 13.37 -12.53 -36.34
N ALA A 554 12.90 -11.64 -35.47
CA ALA A 554 13.21 -10.21 -35.55
C ALA A 554 14.28 -9.86 -34.50
N LYS A 555 15.55 -10.08 -34.85
CA LYS A 555 16.68 -9.43 -34.17
C LYS A 555 16.95 -8.09 -34.84
N GLY A 556 16.90 -7.01 -34.07
CA GLY A 556 17.37 -5.69 -34.46
C GLY A 556 17.73 -4.86 -33.22
N PRO A 557 18.98 -4.38 -33.09
CA PRO A 557 19.48 -3.66 -31.92
C PRO A 557 19.15 -2.16 -32.01
N TRP A 558 19.06 -1.52 -30.86
CA TRP A 558 18.91 -0.08 -30.70
C TRP A 558 19.95 0.70 -31.53
N GLY A 559 19.45 1.48 -32.48
CA GLY A 559 20.24 2.38 -33.32
C GLY A 559 19.35 3.10 -34.33
N GLY A 560 18.54 4.05 -33.87
CA GLY A 560 17.75 4.89 -34.77
C GLY A 560 16.61 5.61 -34.06
N THR A 561 16.65 6.94 -34.08
CA THR A 561 15.61 7.88 -33.63
C THR A 561 14.36 7.87 -34.52
N GLY A 562 13.96 6.73 -35.06
CA GLY A 562 12.83 6.58 -35.97
C GLY A 562 11.84 5.56 -35.45
N ILE A 563 10.66 6.01 -35.01
CA ILE A 563 9.50 5.16 -34.81
C ILE A 563 9.04 4.70 -36.20
N GLY A 564 9.53 3.54 -36.63
CA GLY A 564 9.07 2.86 -37.84
C GLY A 564 7.71 2.22 -37.61
N ALA A 565 6.74 2.55 -38.47
CA ALA A 565 5.43 1.90 -38.51
C ALA A 565 5.59 0.44 -38.97
N GLY A 566 5.25 -0.54 -38.13
CA GLY A 566 5.10 -1.93 -38.60
C GLY A 566 5.33 -3.04 -37.59
N ALA A 567 5.97 -2.79 -36.45
CA ALA A 567 6.07 -3.76 -35.36
C ALA A 567 5.75 -3.04 -34.05
N GLU A 568 4.55 -3.24 -33.49
CA GLU A 568 4.20 -2.61 -32.21
C GLU A 568 5.07 -3.19 -31.10
N PRO A 569 6.04 -2.44 -30.54
CA PRO A 569 6.76 -2.92 -29.39
C PRO A 569 5.87 -2.60 -28.18
N TYR A 570 5.16 -3.61 -27.69
CA TYR A 570 4.42 -3.60 -26.41
C TYR A 570 5.32 -3.29 -25.19
N ALA A 571 6.61 -3.04 -25.41
CA ALA A 571 7.57 -2.53 -24.46
C ALA A 571 7.32 -1.03 -24.20
N TRP A 572 6.47 -0.70 -23.24
CA TRP A 572 6.55 0.62 -22.62
C TRP A 572 8.00 0.87 -22.15
N SER A 573 8.48 2.11 -22.34
CA SER A 573 9.86 2.47 -22.03
C SER A 573 10.15 2.33 -20.53
N ILE A 574 11.17 1.55 -20.18
CA ILE A 574 11.64 1.32 -18.81
C ILE A 574 12.19 2.58 -18.11
N PHE A 575 12.31 3.67 -18.85
CA PHE A 575 12.75 4.98 -18.36
C PHE A 575 11.66 6.05 -18.56
N GLY A 576 10.39 5.63 -18.65
CA GLY A 576 9.27 6.54 -18.86
C GLY A 576 9.21 7.10 -20.29
N ALA A 577 8.33 8.07 -20.50
CA ALA A 577 8.08 8.66 -21.81
C ALA A 577 7.66 10.12 -21.68
N GLY A 578 7.77 10.86 -22.79
CA GLY A 578 7.32 12.25 -22.85
C GLY A 578 8.25 13.23 -22.14
N PRO A 579 7.72 14.38 -21.67
CA PRO A 579 8.50 15.44 -21.02
C PRO A 579 9.21 15.02 -19.72
N ARG A 580 8.90 13.84 -19.20
CA ARG A 580 9.39 13.27 -17.95
C ARG A 580 10.09 11.93 -18.16
N SER A 581 10.65 11.69 -19.35
CA SER A 581 11.55 10.56 -19.55
C SER A 581 12.80 10.74 -18.69
N CYS A 582 13.28 9.67 -18.05
CA CYS A 582 14.42 9.73 -17.16
C CYS A 582 15.66 10.28 -17.88
N VAL A 583 16.16 11.42 -17.40
CA VAL A 583 17.33 12.09 -17.96
C VAL A 583 18.62 11.30 -17.72
N GLY A 584 18.65 10.44 -16.68
CA GLY A 584 19.80 9.61 -16.31
C GLY A 584 19.89 8.27 -17.04
N ALA A 585 18.97 7.93 -17.95
CA ALA A 585 18.89 6.61 -18.59
C ALA A 585 20.21 6.18 -19.27
N HIS A 586 20.87 7.12 -19.95
CA HIS A 586 22.12 6.90 -20.66
C HIS A 586 23.32 6.61 -19.74
N LEU A 587 23.27 7.05 -18.47
CA LEU A 587 24.28 6.79 -17.45
C LEU A 587 23.97 5.51 -16.66
N ALA A 588 22.69 5.25 -16.37
CA ALA A 588 22.26 4.09 -15.63
C ALA A 588 22.50 2.77 -16.38
N LEU A 589 22.24 2.72 -17.69
CA LEU A 589 22.38 1.50 -18.49
C LEU A 589 23.80 0.88 -18.47
N PRO A 590 24.89 1.66 -18.67
CA PRO A 590 26.26 1.18 -18.48
C PRO A 590 26.50 0.50 -17.12
N LEU A 591 26.14 1.15 -16.02
CA LEU A 591 26.30 0.61 -14.67
C LEU A 591 25.56 -0.72 -14.50
N LEU A 592 24.29 -0.77 -14.95
CA LEU A 592 23.45 -1.96 -14.81
C LEU A 592 23.94 -3.13 -15.68
N ARG A 593 24.57 -2.86 -16.83
CA ARG A 593 25.20 -3.90 -17.66
C ARG A 593 26.38 -4.55 -16.94
N GLU A 594 27.24 -3.75 -16.33
CA GLU A 594 28.39 -4.26 -15.57
C GLU A 594 27.95 -4.96 -14.28
N LEU A 595 26.85 -4.52 -13.65
CA LEU A 595 26.24 -5.22 -12.52
C LEU A 595 25.68 -6.60 -12.90
N ARG A 596 25.06 -6.73 -14.07
CA ARG A 596 24.63 -8.02 -14.62
C ARG A 596 25.85 -8.91 -14.94
N ALA A 597 26.91 -8.34 -15.50
CA ALA A 597 28.15 -9.07 -15.77
C ALA A 597 28.79 -9.61 -14.48
N LEU A 598 28.80 -8.82 -13.41
CA LEU A 598 29.25 -9.25 -12.09
C LEU A 598 28.45 -10.46 -11.58
N TYR A 599 27.12 -10.42 -11.67
CA TYR A 599 26.29 -11.58 -11.31
C TYR A 599 26.68 -12.84 -12.10
N VAL A 600 26.79 -12.72 -13.43
CA VAL A 600 27.16 -13.86 -14.29
C VAL A 600 28.55 -14.41 -13.91
N ALA A 601 29.52 -13.53 -13.65
CA ALA A 601 30.87 -13.94 -13.25
C ALA A 601 30.89 -14.60 -11.85
N CYS A 602 30.12 -14.09 -10.89
CA CYS A 602 29.97 -14.71 -9.58
C CYS A 602 29.42 -16.14 -9.67
N GLU A 603 28.39 -16.36 -10.50
CA GLU A 603 27.81 -17.69 -10.70
C GLU A 603 28.73 -18.66 -11.46
N ALA A 604 29.55 -18.14 -12.38
CA ALA A 604 30.46 -18.96 -13.18
C ALA A 604 31.79 -19.27 -12.48
N GLU A 605 32.32 -18.34 -11.69
CA GLU A 605 33.72 -18.36 -11.25
C GLU A 605 33.89 -18.63 -9.75
N VAL A 606 32.81 -18.60 -8.95
CA VAL A 606 32.88 -18.82 -7.50
C VAL A 606 32.25 -20.18 -7.15
N PRO A 607 33.04 -21.16 -6.68
CA PRO A 607 32.54 -22.48 -6.30
C PRO A 607 31.45 -22.39 -5.21
N GLY A 608 30.38 -23.16 -5.37
CA GLY A 608 29.28 -23.25 -4.40
C GLY A 608 28.07 -22.35 -4.71
N GLY A 609 28.18 -21.43 -5.67
CA GLY A 609 27.09 -20.51 -6.05
C GLY A 609 26.68 -19.55 -4.92
N GLY A 610 25.79 -18.60 -5.21
CA GLY A 610 25.26 -17.68 -4.20
C GLY A 610 26.25 -16.61 -3.71
N ALA A 611 27.39 -16.47 -4.39
CA ALA A 611 28.34 -15.39 -4.21
C ALA A 611 27.73 -14.00 -4.45
N PHE A 612 26.75 -13.91 -5.34
CA PHE A 612 25.97 -12.72 -5.57
C PHE A 612 24.65 -12.81 -4.81
N ASP A 613 24.52 -12.03 -3.73
CA ASP A 613 23.38 -12.07 -2.81
C ASP A 613 22.85 -10.67 -2.45
N PRO A 614 22.37 -9.90 -3.44
CA PRO A 614 21.85 -8.55 -3.22
C PRO A 614 20.58 -8.51 -2.37
N GLU A 615 19.98 -9.65 -2.02
CA GLU A 615 18.85 -9.73 -1.07
C GLU A 615 19.33 -9.65 0.38
N CYS A 616 20.56 -10.11 0.64
CA CYS A 616 21.17 -10.02 1.96
C CYS A 616 21.39 -8.56 2.35
N GLY A 617 20.82 -8.14 3.48
CA GLY A 617 20.88 -6.76 3.95
C GLY A 617 20.03 -5.78 3.14
N HIS A 618 19.19 -6.26 2.22
CA HIS A 618 18.35 -5.40 1.39
C HIS A 618 17.16 -4.85 2.18
N ARG A 619 17.21 -3.56 2.55
CA ARG A 619 16.25 -2.92 3.46
C ARG A 619 15.15 -2.12 2.74
N HIS A 620 13.99 -2.04 3.40
CA HIS A 620 12.86 -1.11 3.18
C HIS A 620 12.09 -1.16 1.84
N SER A 621 12.72 -1.38 0.69
CA SER A 621 11.99 -1.43 -0.58
C SER A 621 12.47 -2.54 -1.52
N GLY A 622 11.79 -2.65 -2.66
CA GLY A 622 11.93 -3.72 -3.64
C GLY A 622 10.72 -4.63 -3.68
N ARG A 623 10.31 -5.06 -4.89
CA ARG A 623 9.15 -5.96 -5.09
C ARG A 623 9.21 -7.25 -4.26
N HIS A 624 10.40 -7.63 -3.81
CA HIS A 624 10.63 -8.79 -2.95
C HIS A 624 10.37 -8.53 -1.46
N ASN A 625 10.36 -7.27 -1.03
CA ASN A 625 10.10 -6.83 0.35
C ASN A 625 8.71 -6.23 0.52
N ASP A 626 7.93 -6.04 -0.56
CA ASP A 626 6.57 -5.49 -0.53
C ASP A 626 5.61 -6.24 0.41
N ALA A 627 5.87 -7.52 0.71
CA ALA A 627 5.06 -8.32 1.64
C ALA A 627 5.58 -8.35 3.08
N ASN A 628 6.82 -7.92 3.32
CA ASN A 628 7.48 -8.04 4.62
C ASN A 628 7.34 -6.72 5.38
N TRP A 629 6.30 -6.59 6.23
CA TRP A 629 6.05 -5.38 7.01
C TRP A 629 6.19 -5.64 8.50
N THR A 630 6.88 -4.76 9.21
CA THR A 630 6.76 -4.69 10.67
C THR A 630 5.54 -3.88 11.09
N LEU A 631 5.09 -4.04 12.33
CA LEU A 631 3.97 -3.26 12.86
C LEU A 631 4.24 -1.75 12.87
N ALA A 632 5.49 -1.35 13.15
CA ALA A 632 5.88 0.04 13.13
C ALA A 632 5.81 0.62 11.70
N GLU A 633 6.23 -0.16 10.70
CA GLU A 633 6.13 0.23 9.29
C GLU A 633 4.66 0.33 8.85
N MET A 634 3.81 -0.63 9.22
CA MET A 634 2.37 -0.57 8.92
C MET A 634 1.70 0.65 9.56
N ALA A 635 2.02 0.94 10.82
CA ALA A 635 1.49 2.10 11.53
C ALA A 635 1.95 3.42 10.87
N TYR A 636 3.22 3.49 10.47
CA TYR A 636 3.77 4.64 9.75
C TYR A 636 3.09 4.83 8.38
N PHE A 637 2.92 3.75 7.61
CA PHE A 637 2.21 3.76 6.34
C PHE A 637 0.77 4.24 6.51
N ALA A 638 0.00 3.62 7.41
CA ALA A 638 -1.39 3.98 7.66
C ALA A 638 -1.53 5.43 8.11
N THR A 639 -0.62 5.92 8.97
CA THR A 639 -0.61 7.31 9.43
C THR A 639 -0.27 8.27 8.29
N THR A 640 0.72 7.94 7.46
CA THR A 640 1.17 8.79 6.34
C THR A 640 0.07 8.89 5.29
N VAL A 641 -0.46 7.75 4.82
CA VAL A 641 -1.56 7.72 3.85
C VAL A 641 -2.83 8.36 4.43
N GLY A 642 -3.14 8.10 5.71
CA GLY A 642 -4.27 8.72 6.39
C GLY A 642 -4.18 10.25 6.46
N ARG A 643 -2.99 10.82 6.68
CA ARG A 643 -2.77 12.27 6.63
C ARG A 643 -2.95 12.84 5.23
N VAL A 644 -2.43 12.15 4.21
CA VAL A 644 -2.59 12.53 2.80
C VAL A 644 -4.08 12.59 2.45
N LEU A 645 -4.83 11.56 2.85
CA LEU A 645 -6.28 11.47 2.69
C LEU A 645 -7.03 12.60 3.42
N TRP A 646 -6.65 12.90 4.66
CA TRP A 646 -7.40 13.83 5.51
C TRP A 646 -7.09 15.30 5.25
N ARG A 647 -5.81 15.67 5.12
CA ARG A 647 -5.39 17.08 5.10
C ARG A 647 -5.13 17.63 3.70
N GLY A 648 -4.93 16.78 2.70
CA GLY A 648 -4.51 17.27 1.38
C GLY A 648 -3.21 18.06 1.39
N GLY A 649 -2.36 17.83 2.40
CA GLY A 649 -1.19 18.65 2.69
C GLY A 649 -0.12 18.48 1.65
N GLY A 650 -0.21 19.27 0.58
CA GLY A 650 0.82 19.38 -0.43
C GLY A 650 2.11 19.89 0.18
N PHE A 651 3.22 19.26 -0.20
CA PHE A 651 4.51 19.95 -0.20
C PHE A 651 4.36 21.21 -1.05
N ASP A 652 4.47 22.38 -0.40
CA ASP A 652 4.48 23.66 -1.09
C ASP A 652 5.88 23.85 -1.69
N ALA A 653 6.03 23.37 -2.92
CA ALA A 653 7.26 23.49 -3.68
C ALA A 653 7.63 24.96 -3.92
N ASP A 654 6.66 25.87 -3.98
CA ASP A 654 6.89 27.30 -4.19
C ASP A 654 7.38 27.96 -2.90
N ALA A 655 6.86 27.58 -1.74
CA ALA A 655 7.40 28.00 -0.44
C ALA A 655 8.80 27.42 -0.17
N ALA A 656 9.05 26.16 -0.56
CA ALA A 656 10.38 25.56 -0.47
C ALA A 656 11.38 26.24 -1.42
N LEU A 657 10.90 26.70 -2.60
CA LEU A 657 11.70 27.49 -3.53
C LEU A 657 12.00 28.88 -2.99
N ALA A 658 10.99 29.58 -2.47
CA ALA A 658 11.15 30.91 -1.89
C ALA A 658 12.15 30.88 -0.73
N ALA A 659 12.05 29.88 0.16
CA ALA A 659 13.03 29.68 1.22
C ALA A 659 14.44 29.40 0.68
N ALA A 660 14.57 28.60 -0.38
CA ALA A 660 15.88 28.27 -0.97
C ALA A 660 16.52 29.47 -1.71
N ASP A 661 15.72 30.34 -2.33
CA ASP A 661 16.22 31.52 -3.07
C ASP A 661 16.48 32.73 -2.14
N GLU A 662 15.71 32.90 -1.05
CA GLU A 662 15.91 33.97 -0.06
C GLU A 662 17.22 33.80 0.74
N ASP A 663 17.58 32.57 1.14
CA ASP A 663 18.84 32.29 1.83
C ASP A 663 20.08 32.55 0.94
N GLY A 664 19.93 32.49 -0.38
CA GLY A 664 20.98 32.82 -1.35
C GLY A 664 21.22 34.32 -1.51
N ALA A 665 20.17 35.14 -1.38
CA ALA A 665 20.26 36.59 -1.58
C ALA A 665 20.86 37.34 -0.37
N HIS A 666 20.78 36.76 0.83
CA HIS A 666 21.37 37.35 2.04
C HIS A 666 22.88 37.12 2.16
N GLY A 667 23.45 36.12 1.47
CA GLY A 667 24.89 35.86 1.45
C GLY A 667 25.72 36.84 0.61
N GLU A 668 25.10 37.59 -0.32
CA GLU A 668 25.81 38.53 -1.21
C GLU A 668 25.81 39.99 -0.72
N ARG A 669 25.18 40.31 0.43
CA ARG A 669 25.10 41.69 0.98
C ARG A 669 25.98 41.97 2.20
N GLY A 670 26.98 41.14 2.47
CA GLY A 670 27.68 41.14 3.76
C GLY A 670 29.18 41.45 3.78
N ASP A 671 29.76 42.15 2.80
CA ASP A 671 31.14 42.65 2.91
C ASP A 671 31.19 44.15 2.59
N GLY A 672 30.95 44.97 3.60
CA GLY A 672 30.97 46.43 3.40
C GLY A 672 30.55 47.29 4.57
N ALA A 673 30.88 46.93 5.82
CA ALA A 673 31.02 47.92 6.90
C ALA A 673 31.69 47.26 8.11
N ALA A 674 32.97 47.58 8.29
CA ALA A 674 33.58 47.52 9.60
C ALA A 674 32.83 48.51 10.51
N ASP A 675 32.22 48.02 11.59
CA ASP A 675 32.08 48.85 12.78
C ASP A 675 32.27 48.03 14.06
N THR A 676 33.21 48.54 14.83
CA THR A 676 33.64 48.14 16.16
C THR A 676 32.58 48.49 17.21
N ARG A 677 32.16 47.50 18.01
CA ARG A 677 31.67 47.54 19.41
C ARG A 677 30.90 46.24 19.62
N GLY A 678 31.28 45.37 20.53
CA GLY A 678 31.22 45.58 21.98
C GLY A 678 30.29 44.47 22.50
N GLY A 679 30.81 43.62 23.39
CA GLY A 679 30.24 42.31 23.69
C GLY A 679 28.87 42.32 24.36
N GLU A 680 28.23 41.15 24.33
CA GLU A 680 27.60 40.54 25.51
C GLU A 680 27.20 39.09 25.18
N GLU A 681 27.61 38.18 26.07
CA GLU A 681 27.19 36.79 26.14
C GLU A 681 25.67 36.70 26.30
N ALA A 682 25.01 35.83 25.53
CA ALA A 682 23.70 35.32 25.91
C ALA A 682 23.56 33.85 25.49
N ALA A 683 23.40 33.02 26.52
CA ALA A 683 23.31 31.58 26.48
C ALA A 683 22.05 31.05 25.79
N CYS A 684 22.21 29.88 25.14
CA CYS A 684 21.14 28.94 24.80
C CYS A 684 20.26 28.59 26.02
N PRO A 685 18.94 28.46 25.85
CA PRO A 685 18.15 27.53 26.64
C PRO A 685 17.80 26.30 25.80
N ALA A 686 18.10 25.14 26.37
CA ALA A 686 17.66 23.85 25.91
C ALA A 686 16.15 23.64 26.13
N ALA A 687 15.48 23.09 25.12
CA ALA A 687 14.32 22.20 25.25
C ALA A 687 14.16 21.39 23.95
#